data_AF-A0A5C6P2M3-F1
#
_entry.id   AF-A0A5C6P2M3-F1
#
_cell.length_a   1.000
_cell.length_b   1.000
_cell.length_c   1.000
_cell.angle_alpha   90.00
_cell.angle_beta   90.00
_cell.angle_gamma   90.00
#
_symmetry.space_group_name_H-M   'P 1'
#
loop_
_entity.id
_entity.type
_entity.pdbx_description
1 polymer ?
#
loop_
_entity_poly.entity_id
_entity_poly.type
_entity_poly.pdbx_seq_one_letter_code
_entity_poly.pdbx_strand_id
1 'polypeptide(L)'
;MVEKDRPGRPKSIVRVCWECLAESPVIRSFNSHPRESFDHVPGKVGDFESEWTMFRASIVEVADRCCGRKVVVACRGGTARTHWWRPAVRDAVRLKKESYRALLACGTPEGADRYRQAKRSAATAVAEAKTRAWKEFGEAMENGFEKVLDHHLANQGITLLSLPDDVVLLVSSARDLQRSLDWFAAACEAAGMKISTFKSEAMVLNRKKVECLLRVKEEILPQVEEFKYLGVLFTSEGRMEQETDRRIGAASAVMLTRLRSIGVKRELSHKAKDEWMELAKEEQCEFLPFLSPREVIMKNGRIAGLQFCRTEQTEEGDWLEDQEQVVRLKADYIISAFGSILSDPQVTAAMAPVKLNRWGTPEVDTDTMQTSEPWVFAGGDVAGLANTTVESVNDGKQAAWHIHRYIQSLYGHTVEPVPKLPLFYSAIDLVDISIAVCGIKFPNPFGLASAPPTTSAAMIRRAFEQGWGFAVTKTFGLDKDLVTNVSPRIVRGTTSGNLYGPGQGSFLNIELISEKTAAYWCQSVAELKKSFPTNVVISSIMCSYNKEDWTELAKMAEDSGADALELNLSCPHGMGERGMGLACGQDPVLVRNICRWVRAAVSIPFFAKLTPNVTNIVDIAKAAHEGGANGVTATNTVSGMMGLKADGAPWPSVGKGKRTTYGGVSGNAIRPIALRAVSAIARAIPGFPILATGGIDSADTGLQFLHAGASVLQVCSAVQNQDLTVIGDYCVGLKALLYLKSLNLNYWEGQSPPTEKHQKGKPVPKLEDLIGKNIPSFGPYLKKRKEALADYKKKLKDADKADMKEPASIRCSMVKQPIPTVKDVIARSLNYIGAYQELNNLEQVEALIDEEMCINCGKCYMTCNDSGYQAIKFDPETHIPKVTDSCTGCTLCLSVCPIIDCIKMVTRKTPYEPKRGLPVSPVC
;
A
#
# COMPACT_ATOMS: atom_id res chain seq x y z
N MET A 1 -33.69 47.87 51.60
CA MET A 1 -33.16 48.40 52.88
C MET A 1 -31.71 47.97 52.99
N VAL A 2 -30.91 48.86 53.55
CA VAL A 2 -29.45 48.89 53.55
C VAL A 2 -28.88 47.79 54.45
N GLU A 3 -27.86 47.08 53.97
CA GLU A 3 -26.64 46.90 54.77
C GLU A 3 -25.41 46.79 53.86
N LYS A 4 -24.50 47.75 54.04
CA LYS A 4 -23.21 47.89 53.35
C LYS A 4 -22.27 46.82 53.86
N ASP A 5 -21.59 46.10 52.97
CA ASP A 5 -20.50 45.21 53.38
C ASP A 5 -19.17 45.53 52.68
N ARG A 6 -18.10 45.41 53.48
CA ARG A 6 -16.78 46.04 53.38
C ARG A 6 -15.89 45.44 52.26
N PRO A 7 -14.86 46.17 51.76
CA PRO A 7 -13.90 45.61 50.80
C PRO A 7 -12.89 44.71 51.54
N GLY A 8 -12.95 43.40 51.34
CA GLY A 8 -11.97 42.50 51.97
C GLY A 8 -12.18 40.98 51.95
N ARG A 9 -12.82 40.36 50.93
CA ARG A 9 -12.84 38.88 50.80
C ARG A 9 -12.39 38.36 49.42
N PRO A 10 -11.76 37.17 49.36
CA PRO A 10 -11.22 36.58 48.12
C PRO A 10 -12.32 36.15 47.15
N LYS A 11 -12.04 36.20 45.84
CA LYS A 11 -12.94 35.71 44.77
C LYS A 11 -13.26 34.23 44.98
N SER A 12 -14.54 33.93 45.17
CA SER A 12 -15.13 32.60 45.14
C SER A 12 -15.09 32.01 43.72
N ILE A 13 -14.54 30.81 43.55
CA ILE A 13 -14.68 30.03 42.32
C ILE A 13 -15.85 29.08 42.51
N VAL A 14 -16.85 29.16 41.62
CA VAL A 14 -17.97 28.23 41.56
C VAL A 14 -17.53 27.02 40.71
N ARG A 15 -17.55 25.81 41.26
CA ARG A 15 -17.26 24.54 40.58
C ARG A 15 -18.49 23.64 40.61
N VAL A 16 -18.74 22.92 39.52
CA VAL A 16 -19.75 21.85 39.46
C VAL A 16 -19.41 20.78 40.51
N CYS A 17 -20.39 20.31 41.31
CA CYS A 17 -20.22 19.32 42.38
C CYS A 17 -20.12 17.90 41.80
N TRP A 18 -19.04 17.63 41.07
CA TRP A 18 -18.78 16.33 40.47
C TRP A 18 -18.79 15.17 41.47
N GLU A 19 -18.69 15.45 42.78
CA GLU A 19 -18.81 14.45 43.84
C GLU A 19 -20.19 13.75 43.87
N CYS A 20 -21.25 14.41 43.39
CA CYS A 20 -22.61 13.83 43.31
C CYS A 20 -22.72 12.68 42.29
N LEU A 21 -21.74 12.50 41.40
CA LEU A 21 -21.63 11.34 40.51
C LEU A 21 -21.24 10.03 41.23
N ALA A 22 -21.11 10.04 42.55
CA ALA A 22 -20.99 8.82 43.35
C ALA A 22 -22.36 8.16 43.65
N GLU A 23 -23.46 8.88 43.42
CA GLU A 23 -24.81 8.41 43.72
C GLU A 23 -25.46 7.72 42.49
N SER A 24 -25.88 6.47 42.64
CA SER A 24 -26.44 5.64 41.54
C SER A 24 -27.60 6.27 40.72
N PRO A 25 -28.49 7.10 41.28
CA PRO A 25 -29.52 7.80 40.49
C PRO A 25 -28.94 8.91 39.61
N VAL A 26 -27.93 9.63 40.10
CA VAL A 26 -27.27 10.74 39.40
C VAL A 26 -26.38 10.20 38.28
N ILE A 27 -25.71 9.07 38.48
CA ILE A 27 -24.93 8.36 37.45
C ILE A 27 -25.83 7.93 36.28
N ARG A 28 -27.01 7.37 36.57
CA ARG A 28 -27.95 6.94 35.51
C ARG A 28 -28.47 8.12 34.69
N SER A 29 -28.81 9.23 35.36
CA SER A 29 -29.21 10.47 34.69
C SER A 29 -28.05 11.08 33.88
N PHE A 30 -26.85 11.14 34.44
CA PHE A 30 -25.67 11.67 33.75
C PHE A 30 -25.23 10.83 32.54
N ASN A 31 -25.44 9.51 32.54
CA ASN A 31 -25.06 8.66 31.41
C ASN A 31 -26.09 8.66 30.26
N SER A 32 -27.37 9.02 30.51
CA SER A 32 -28.41 9.05 29.46
C SER A 32 -28.39 10.35 28.64
N HIS A 33 -28.13 11.49 29.27
CA HIS A 33 -28.23 12.82 28.64
C HIS A 33 -27.10 13.20 27.64
N PRO A 34 -25.85 12.72 27.75
CA PRO A 34 -24.78 12.97 26.78
C PRO A 34 -25.03 12.26 25.44
N ARG A 35 -25.70 11.10 25.46
CA ARG A 35 -26.14 10.41 24.23
C ARG A 35 -27.19 11.24 23.49
N GLU A 36 -28.22 11.72 24.20
CA GLU A 36 -29.25 12.61 23.61
C GLU A 36 -28.66 13.94 23.10
N SER A 37 -27.68 14.52 23.79
CA SER A 37 -27.03 15.76 23.34
C SER A 37 -26.10 15.57 22.13
N PHE A 38 -25.51 14.39 21.95
CA PHE A 38 -24.67 14.06 20.80
C PHE A 38 -25.50 13.96 19.49
N ASP A 39 -26.69 13.35 19.56
CA ASP A 39 -27.60 13.20 18.42
C ASP A 39 -28.12 14.55 17.87
N HIS A 40 -28.03 15.63 18.65
CA HIS A 40 -28.45 16.98 18.28
C HIS A 40 -27.31 17.88 17.74
N VAL A 41 -26.09 17.36 17.62
CA VAL A 41 -24.96 18.10 17.03
C VAL A 41 -25.12 18.11 15.49
N PRO A 42 -25.27 19.27 14.83
CA PRO A 42 -25.50 19.31 13.38
C PRO A 42 -24.25 18.85 12.61
N GLY A 43 -24.37 17.77 11.81
CA GLY A 43 -23.30 17.15 11.01
C GLY A 43 -22.76 17.98 9.83
N LYS A 44 -22.66 19.30 9.99
CA LYS A 44 -22.15 20.26 9.01
C LYS A 44 -20.88 20.98 9.51
N VAL A 45 -20.19 20.44 10.50
CA VAL A 45 -18.96 21.03 11.01
C VAL A 45 -17.79 20.32 10.33
N GLY A 46 -17.11 21.04 9.44
CA GLY A 46 -16.12 20.48 8.51
C GLY A 46 -14.80 20.03 9.14
N ASP A 47 -14.65 20.04 10.46
CA ASP A 47 -13.52 19.42 11.15
C ASP A 47 -13.90 18.83 12.52
N PHE A 48 -13.15 17.79 12.89
CA PHE A 48 -13.35 16.96 14.08
C PHE A 48 -13.08 17.71 15.40
N GLU A 49 -12.20 18.72 15.39
CA GLU A 49 -11.83 19.54 16.57
C GLU A 49 -12.99 20.43 17.03
N SER A 50 -13.75 20.96 16.06
CA SER A 50 -14.89 21.84 16.29
C SER A 50 -16.11 21.07 16.80
N GLU A 51 -16.41 19.88 16.25
CA GLU A 51 -17.43 18.96 16.79
C GLU A 51 -17.07 18.52 18.22
N TRP A 52 -15.80 18.21 18.46
CA TRP A 52 -15.30 17.79 19.76
C TRP A 52 -15.34 18.91 20.82
N THR A 53 -15.10 20.15 20.42
CA THR A 53 -15.20 21.31 21.33
C THR A 53 -16.65 21.54 21.77
N MET A 54 -17.61 21.38 20.86
CA MET A 54 -19.04 21.45 21.20
C MET A 54 -19.47 20.29 22.10
N PHE A 55 -18.99 19.07 21.83
CA PHE A 55 -19.28 17.90 22.66
C PHE A 55 -18.71 18.03 24.08
N ARG A 56 -17.48 18.54 24.23
CA ARG A 56 -16.89 18.86 25.54
C ARG A 56 -17.69 19.90 26.32
N ALA A 57 -18.17 20.95 25.64
CA ALA A 57 -19.03 21.95 26.25
C ALA A 57 -20.36 21.35 26.72
N SER A 58 -20.95 20.45 25.92
CA SER A 58 -22.18 19.72 26.25
C SER A 58 -22.00 18.79 27.46
N ILE A 59 -20.89 18.04 27.57
CA ILE A 59 -20.59 17.21 28.76
C ILE A 59 -20.52 18.07 30.03
N VAL A 60 -19.93 19.26 29.96
CA VAL A 60 -19.83 20.18 31.10
C VAL A 60 -21.20 20.77 31.47
N GLU A 61 -22.06 21.04 30.49
CA GLU A 61 -23.42 21.55 30.71
C GLU A 61 -24.36 20.48 31.28
N VAL A 62 -24.26 19.24 30.80
CA VAL A 62 -25.00 18.08 31.32
C VAL A 62 -24.56 17.80 32.75
N ALA A 63 -23.26 17.85 33.03
CA ALA A 63 -22.75 17.71 34.40
C ALA A 63 -23.23 18.81 35.34
N ASP A 64 -23.30 20.05 34.86
CA ASP A 64 -23.82 21.17 35.64
C ASP A 64 -25.29 20.98 36.03
N ARG A 65 -26.11 20.50 35.09
CA ARG A 65 -27.52 20.14 35.33
C ARG A 65 -27.69 18.94 36.26
N CYS A 66 -26.87 17.89 36.10
CA CYS A 66 -27.01 16.66 36.87
C CYS A 66 -26.38 16.75 38.28
N CYS A 67 -25.32 17.55 38.46
CA CYS A 67 -24.49 17.52 39.68
C CYS A 67 -24.58 18.78 40.56
N GLY A 68 -25.10 19.92 40.07
CA GLY A 68 -25.17 21.18 40.85
C GLY A 68 -23.80 21.88 41.02
N ARG A 69 -23.73 23.00 41.77
CA ARG A 69 -22.50 23.81 41.95
C ARG A 69 -22.17 24.16 43.42
N LYS A 70 -20.88 24.28 43.77
CA LYS A 70 -20.36 24.75 45.08
C LYS A 70 -19.22 25.78 44.92
N VAL A 71 -19.08 26.64 45.93
CA VAL A 71 -18.06 27.72 45.99
C VAL A 71 -16.82 27.29 46.77
N VAL A 72 -15.62 27.49 46.22
CA VAL A 72 -14.32 27.19 46.87
C VAL A 72 -13.40 28.44 46.85
N VAL A 73 -12.67 28.66 47.95
CA VAL A 73 -11.70 29.77 48.14
C VAL A 73 -10.29 29.32 47.72
N ALA A 74 -9.56 30.16 46.98
CA ALA A 74 -8.27 29.82 46.37
C ALA A 74 -7.04 30.28 47.18
N CYS A 75 -6.04 29.38 47.33
CA CYS A 75 -4.64 29.71 47.68
C CYS A 75 -3.77 29.81 46.41
N ARG A 76 -2.70 30.63 46.46
CA ARG A 76 -1.87 31.06 45.31
C ARG A 76 -0.54 30.29 45.16
N GLY A 77 -0.16 30.05 43.89
CA GLY A 77 1.22 29.93 43.36
C GLY A 77 1.69 28.50 43.11
N GLY A 78 2.26 28.09 41.96
CA GLY A 78 2.60 28.76 40.70
C GLY A 78 2.73 27.73 39.56
N THR A 79 2.45 28.14 38.32
CA THR A 79 2.44 27.28 37.13
C THR A 79 3.71 27.44 36.29
N ALA A 80 4.29 26.31 35.87
CA ALA A 80 5.32 26.23 34.83
C ALA A 80 4.83 26.90 33.53
N ARG A 81 5.67 27.72 32.89
CA ARG A 81 5.28 28.56 31.75
C ARG A 81 5.75 27.96 30.43
N THR A 82 4.83 27.90 29.49
CA THR A 82 5.00 27.37 28.13
C THR A 82 5.85 28.30 27.25
N HIS A 83 6.55 27.71 26.27
CA HIS A 83 7.63 28.32 25.48
C HIS A 83 7.23 29.57 24.65
N TRP A 84 5.94 29.76 24.37
CA TRP A 84 5.39 30.94 23.68
C TRP A 84 5.25 32.19 24.57
N TRP A 85 5.56 32.10 25.88
CA TRP A 85 5.43 33.19 26.85
C TRP A 85 6.62 34.19 26.83
N ARG A 86 6.82 34.85 25.69
CA ARG A 86 7.92 35.80 25.44
C ARG A 86 7.63 37.23 25.96
N PRO A 87 8.64 38.11 26.09
CA PRO A 87 8.49 39.47 26.61
C PRO A 87 7.38 40.28 25.91
N ALA A 88 7.28 40.22 24.58
CA ALA A 88 6.23 40.91 23.82
C ALA A 88 4.79 40.50 24.23
N VAL A 89 4.55 39.21 24.46
CA VAL A 89 3.26 38.69 24.96
C VAL A 89 3.01 39.17 26.39
N ARG A 90 4.05 39.15 27.22
CA ARG A 90 4.00 39.60 28.61
C ARG A 90 3.64 41.08 28.72
N ASP A 91 4.21 41.90 27.85
CA ASP A 91 3.97 43.34 27.80
C ASP A 91 2.58 43.66 27.25
N ALA A 92 2.14 42.99 26.17
CA ALA A 92 0.78 43.17 25.66
C ALA A 92 -0.28 42.76 26.70
N VAL A 93 -0.06 41.65 27.42
CA VAL A 93 -0.95 41.20 28.49
C VAL A 93 -0.88 42.12 29.72
N ARG A 94 0.28 42.71 30.02
CA ARG A 94 0.44 43.73 31.07
C ARG A 94 -0.33 44.99 30.72
N LEU A 95 -0.16 45.52 29.50
CA LEU A 95 -0.86 46.72 29.02
C LEU A 95 -2.39 46.51 28.98
N LYS A 96 -2.85 45.32 28.59
CA LYS A 96 -4.26 44.92 28.72
C LYS A 96 -4.74 44.99 30.17
N LYS A 97 -3.96 44.45 31.11
CA LYS A 97 -4.32 44.44 32.54
C LYS A 97 -4.31 45.84 33.15
N GLU A 98 -3.38 46.70 32.74
CA GLU A 98 -3.30 48.10 33.18
C GLU A 98 -4.46 48.93 32.60
N SER A 99 -4.74 48.78 31.31
CA SER A 99 -5.89 49.42 30.64
C SER A 99 -7.22 48.97 31.26
N TYR A 100 -7.32 47.70 31.67
CA TYR A 100 -8.49 47.19 32.39
C TYR A 100 -8.64 47.82 33.78
N ARG A 101 -7.54 47.99 34.52
CA ARG A 101 -7.58 48.66 35.83
C ARG A 101 -7.94 50.14 35.69
N ALA A 102 -7.42 50.82 34.67
CA ALA A 102 -7.78 52.21 34.39
C ALA A 102 -9.25 52.35 34.01
N LEU A 103 -9.79 51.44 33.18
CA LEU A 103 -11.23 51.37 32.90
C LEU A 103 -12.06 51.18 34.18
N LEU A 104 -11.64 50.27 35.07
CA LEU A 104 -12.35 50.03 36.33
C LEU A 104 -12.28 51.22 37.30
N ALA A 105 -11.24 52.06 37.21
CA ALA A 105 -11.07 53.22 38.07
C ALA A 105 -11.86 54.45 37.60
N CYS A 106 -11.92 54.70 36.29
CA CYS A 106 -12.50 55.94 35.73
C CYS A 106 -13.86 55.72 35.03
N GLY A 107 -14.16 54.51 34.55
CA GLY A 107 -15.46 54.15 33.97
C GLY A 107 -15.84 54.84 32.66
N THR A 108 -14.91 55.52 31.98
CA THR A 108 -15.22 56.34 30.80
C THR A 108 -15.30 55.53 29.50
N PRO A 109 -16.07 55.98 28.49
CA PRO A 109 -16.12 55.36 27.16
C PRO A 109 -14.74 55.24 26.51
N GLU A 110 -13.87 56.25 26.64
CA GLU A 110 -12.50 56.21 26.09
C GLU A 110 -11.64 55.16 26.79
N GLY A 111 -11.83 54.96 28.10
CA GLY A 111 -11.17 53.88 28.85
C GLY A 111 -11.62 52.50 28.38
N ALA A 112 -12.90 52.36 28.01
CA ALA A 112 -13.45 51.11 27.52
C ALA A 112 -12.93 50.77 26.12
N ASP A 113 -12.78 51.76 25.26
CA ASP A 113 -12.18 51.60 23.93
C ASP A 113 -10.69 51.26 24.02
N ARG A 114 -9.91 51.94 24.88
CA ARG A 114 -8.49 51.60 25.12
C ARG A 114 -8.34 50.17 25.64
N TYR A 115 -9.18 49.73 26.58
CA TYR A 115 -9.14 48.35 27.04
C TYR A 115 -9.52 47.36 25.93
N ARG A 116 -10.55 47.65 25.11
CA ARG A 116 -10.91 46.80 23.96
C ARG A 116 -9.77 46.70 22.94
N GLN A 117 -9.04 47.78 22.69
CA GLN A 117 -7.88 47.79 21.80
C GLN A 117 -6.69 47.02 22.39
N ALA A 118 -6.37 47.22 23.67
CA ALA A 118 -5.32 46.49 24.37
C ALA A 118 -5.66 44.98 24.51
N LYS A 119 -6.94 44.63 24.70
CA LYS A 119 -7.42 43.24 24.73
C LYS A 119 -7.25 42.55 23.38
N ARG A 120 -7.57 43.24 22.27
CA ARG A 120 -7.36 42.72 20.91
C ARG A 120 -5.87 42.55 20.62
N SER A 121 -5.06 43.56 20.92
CA SER A 121 -3.60 43.50 20.73
C SER A 121 -2.95 42.36 21.51
N ALA A 122 -3.37 42.13 22.77
CA ALA A 122 -2.89 40.99 23.55
C ALA A 122 -3.36 39.64 23.00
N ALA A 123 -4.57 39.55 22.42
CA ALA A 123 -5.05 38.33 21.80
C ALA A 123 -4.25 38.01 20.52
N THR A 124 -3.99 39.01 19.68
CA THR A 124 -3.16 38.87 18.47
C THR A 124 -1.73 38.47 18.82
N ALA A 125 -1.10 39.16 19.78
CA ALA A 125 0.27 38.83 20.20
C ALA A 125 0.39 37.40 20.76
N VAL A 126 -0.61 36.92 21.50
CA VAL A 126 -0.66 35.52 21.98
C VAL A 126 -0.84 34.55 20.81
N ALA A 127 -1.73 34.85 19.86
CA ALA A 127 -1.97 33.98 18.70
C ALA A 127 -0.72 33.88 17.80
N GLU A 128 -0.06 35.00 17.52
CA GLU A 128 1.18 35.05 16.74
C GLU A 128 2.33 34.35 17.47
N ALA A 129 2.51 34.58 18.77
CA ALA A 129 3.57 33.93 19.53
C ALA A 129 3.36 32.42 19.67
N LYS A 130 2.11 31.96 19.75
CA LYS A 130 1.79 30.52 19.69
C LYS A 130 2.06 29.96 18.30
N THR A 131 1.63 30.64 17.25
CA THR A 131 1.87 30.22 15.86
C THR A 131 3.36 30.17 15.54
N ARG A 132 4.13 31.15 16.02
CA ARG A 132 5.58 31.19 15.86
C ARG A 132 6.29 30.14 16.71
N ALA A 133 5.87 29.91 17.95
CA ALA A 133 6.42 28.81 18.75
C ALA A 133 6.10 27.44 18.13
N TRP A 134 4.94 27.29 17.47
CA TRP A 134 4.59 26.12 16.68
C TRP A 134 5.40 26.00 15.39
N LYS A 135 5.68 27.11 14.70
CA LYS A 135 6.59 27.14 13.55
C LYS A 135 8.03 26.86 13.94
N GLU A 136 8.55 27.45 15.00
CA GLU A 136 9.92 27.19 15.49
C GLU A 136 10.05 25.75 16.03
N PHE A 137 8.99 25.18 16.62
CA PHE A 137 8.92 23.76 16.97
C PHE A 137 8.84 22.88 15.71
N GLY A 138 8.11 23.32 14.69
CA GLY A 138 8.04 22.69 13.37
C GLY A 138 9.36 22.74 12.62
N GLU A 139 10.06 23.88 12.62
CA GLU A 139 11.37 24.11 12.00
C GLU A 139 12.49 23.40 12.78
N ALA A 140 12.35 23.22 14.09
CA ALA A 140 13.23 22.36 14.91
C ALA A 140 12.96 20.86 14.66
N MET A 141 11.74 20.48 14.30
CA MET A 141 11.43 19.14 13.80
C MET A 141 11.87 18.94 12.34
N GLU A 142 11.73 19.94 11.46
CA GLU A 142 12.21 19.90 10.05
C GLU A 142 13.73 19.78 10.00
N ASN A 143 14.48 20.59 10.76
CA ASN A 143 15.95 20.55 10.74
C ASN A 143 16.55 19.26 11.33
N GLY A 144 15.75 18.44 12.02
CA GLY A 144 16.16 17.12 12.52
C GLY A 144 15.66 15.93 11.68
N PHE A 145 14.73 16.14 10.74
CA PHE A 145 14.05 15.04 10.02
C PHE A 145 14.00 15.20 8.49
N GLU A 146 14.31 16.36 7.92
CA GLU A 146 14.16 16.62 6.48
C GLU A 146 15.34 16.21 5.59
N LYS A 147 16.44 15.67 6.11
CA LYS A 147 17.57 15.27 5.24
C LYS A 147 17.56 13.83 4.75
N VAL A 148 16.59 13.00 5.12
CA VAL A 148 16.61 11.57 4.74
C VAL A 148 15.33 11.06 4.06
N LEU A 149 14.14 11.56 4.37
CA LEU A 149 12.90 10.88 3.93
C LEU A 149 12.11 11.55 2.79
N ASP A 150 12.21 12.87 2.61
CA ASP A 150 11.27 13.58 1.72
C ASP A 150 11.61 13.47 0.22
N HIS A 151 12.85 13.07 -0.12
CA HIS A 151 13.23 12.88 -1.52
C HIS A 151 12.81 11.51 -2.11
N HIS A 152 12.25 10.60 -1.31
CA HIS A 152 11.87 9.25 -1.77
C HIS A 152 10.36 8.95 -1.76
N LEU A 153 9.53 9.64 -0.96
CA LEU A 153 8.15 9.19 -0.70
C LEU A 153 7.05 10.00 -1.40
N ALA A 154 7.32 11.22 -1.88
CA ALA A 154 6.30 12.07 -2.53
C ALA A 154 5.84 11.59 -3.93
N ASN A 155 6.54 10.63 -4.55
CA ASN A 155 6.23 10.17 -5.92
C ASN A 155 5.28 8.97 -6.01
N GLN A 156 4.75 8.42 -4.90
CA GLN A 156 4.00 7.15 -4.93
C GLN A 156 2.59 7.16 -4.33
N GLY A 157 1.96 8.34 -4.14
CA GLY A 157 0.54 8.41 -3.77
C GLY A 157 0.19 7.97 -2.34
N ILE A 158 1.19 7.98 -1.44
CA ILE A 158 1.02 7.69 -0.01
C ILE A 158 0.62 9.00 0.69
N THR A 159 -0.59 9.04 1.26
CA THR A 159 -0.98 10.14 2.15
C THR A 159 -0.42 9.87 3.54
N LEU A 160 0.73 10.47 3.86
CA LEU A 160 1.27 10.49 5.22
C LEU A 160 0.39 11.39 6.09
N LEU A 161 -0.25 10.83 7.12
CA LEU A 161 -0.73 11.61 8.26
C LEU A 161 0.42 11.66 9.28
N SER A 162 1.36 12.59 9.07
CA SER A 162 2.64 12.62 9.79
C SER A 162 2.48 12.96 11.28
N LEU A 163 2.79 11.98 12.14
CA LEU A 163 3.40 12.20 13.46
C LEU A 163 4.53 11.16 13.64
N PRO A 164 5.53 11.43 14.51
CA PRO A 164 6.88 10.86 14.40
C PRO A 164 7.03 9.35 14.56
N ASP A 165 5.98 8.64 14.99
CA ASP A 165 6.09 7.24 15.43
C ASP A 165 5.10 6.27 14.75
N ASP A 166 4.15 6.74 13.93
CA ASP A 166 3.08 5.91 13.33
C ASP A 166 2.90 6.21 11.83
N VAL A 167 2.86 5.15 11.00
CA VAL A 167 2.54 5.25 9.55
C VAL A 167 1.27 4.49 9.26
N VAL A 168 0.24 5.20 8.77
CA VAL A 168 -1.04 4.60 8.37
C VAL A 168 -1.10 4.51 6.86
N LEU A 169 -1.20 3.27 6.35
CA LEU A 169 -1.43 2.98 4.94
C LEU A 169 -2.94 2.83 4.71
N LEU A 170 -3.53 3.82 4.02
CA LEU A 170 -4.95 3.84 3.69
C LEU A 170 -5.13 3.63 2.19
N VAL A 171 -5.74 2.52 1.85
CA VAL A 171 -6.13 2.19 0.48
C VAL A 171 -7.45 1.44 0.53
N SER A 172 -8.12 1.36 -0.59
CA SER A 172 -9.47 0.80 -0.55
C SER A 172 -9.57 -0.70 -0.71
N SER A 173 -8.56 -1.37 -1.28
CA SER A 173 -8.59 -2.81 -1.55
C SER A 173 -7.47 -3.54 -0.84
N ALA A 174 -7.73 -4.80 -0.46
CA ALA A 174 -6.73 -5.66 0.16
C ALA A 174 -5.45 -5.80 -0.68
N ARG A 175 -5.60 -5.86 -2.01
CA ARG A 175 -4.47 -5.99 -2.94
C ARG A 175 -3.63 -4.72 -2.99
N ASP A 176 -4.27 -3.56 -2.95
CA ASP A 176 -3.59 -2.26 -2.95
C ASP A 176 -2.93 -1.98 -1.59
N LEU A 177 -3.52 -2.53 -0.53
CA LEU A 177 -2.98 -2.43 0.83
C LEU A 177 -1.78 -3.33 0.98
N GLN A 178 -1.85 -4.55 0.44
CA GLN A 178 -0.70 -5.43 0.33
C GLN A 178 0.41 -4.77 -0.49
N ARG A 179 0.11 -4.15 -1.63
CA ARG A 179 1.13 -3.51 -2.47
C ARG A 179 1.76 -2.28 -1.80
N SER A 180 0.95 -1.45 -1.15
CA SER A 180 1.45 -0.27 -0.42
C SER A 180 2.27 -0.70 0.79
N LEU A 181 1.86 -1.78 1.45
CA LEU A 181 2.58 -2.40 2.55
C LEU A 181 3.88 -3.05 2.09
N ASP A 182 3.90 -3.72 0.93
CA ASP A 182 5.10 -4.31 0.33
C ASP A 182 6.08 -3.23 -0.11
N TRP A 183 5.59 -2.10 -0.64
CA TRP A 183 6.43 -0.96 -0.97
C TRP A 183 6.93 -0.23 0.26
N PHE A 184 6.08 -0.01 1.25
CA PHE A 184 6.51 0.55 2.51
C PHE A 184 7.50 -0.40 3.19
N ALA A 185 7.31 -1.72 3.08
CA ALA A 185 8.23 -2.74 3.57
C ALA A 185 9.55 -2.70 2.81
N ALA A 186 9.51 -2.60 1.48
CA ALA A 186 10.70 -2.50 0.65
C ALA A 186 11.45 -1.18 0.86
N ALA A 187 10.75 -0.07 1.09
CA ALA A 187 11.33 1.22 1.41
C ALA A 187 11.92 1.22 2.82
N CYS A 188 11.21 0.61 3.78
CA CYS A 188 11.74 0.33 5.10
C CYS A 188 12.99 -0.53 4.96
N GLU A 189 12.96 -1.63 4.22
CA GLU A 189 14.11 -2.54 4.01
C GLU A 189 15.27 -1.90 3.27
N ALA A 190 15.00 -0.99 2.32
CA ALA A 190 16.02 -0.20 1.64
C ALA A 190 16.66 0.83 2.57
N ALA A 191 15.89 1.34 3.55
CA ALA A 191 16.37 2.10 4.70
C ALA A 191 16.75 1.18 5.89
N GLY A 192 16.79 -0.15 5.65
CA GLY A 192 16.92 -1.30 6.56
C GLY A 192 15.89 -1.47 7.70
N MET A 193 15.00 -0.53 7.93
CA MET A 193 13.85 -0.74 8.82
C MET A 193 13.04 -1.98 8.39
N LYS A 194 12.45 -2.69 9.35
CA LYS A 194 11.47 -3.74 9.06
C LYS A 194 10.12 -3.25 9.58
N ILE A 195 9.07 -3.34 8.78
CA ILE A 195 7.71 -3.22 9.31
C ILE A 195 7.53 -4.41 10.22
N SER A 196 7.28 -4.14 11.49
CA SER A 196 6.92 -5.23 12.35
C SER A 196 5.51 -5.67 12.03
N THR A 197 5.35 -6.96 11.84
CA THR A 197 4.04 -7.53 11.60
C THR A 197 3.21 -7.72 12.86
N PHE A 198 3.87 -7.62 14.02
CA PHE A 198 3.27 -7.85 15.31
C PHE A 198 2.58 -6.57 15.84
N LYS A 199 3.17 -5.39 15.63
CA LYS A 199 2.58 -4.08 16.00
C LYS A 199 1.75 -3.45 14.89
N SER A 200 1.83 -3.98 13.68
CA SER A 200 1.03 -3.48 12.58
C SER A 200 -0.26 -4.28 12.51
N GLU A 201 -1.38 -3.60 12.61
CA GLU A 201 -2.70 -4.19 12.51
C GLU A 201 -3.34 -3.76 11.20
N ALA A 202 -4.05 -4.68 10.56
CA ALA A 202 -4.89 -4.37 9.41
C ALA A 202 -6.33 -4.22 9.90
N MET A 203 -7.06 -3.19 9.45
CA MET A 203 -8.50 -3.13 9.68
C MET A 203 -9.22 -2.88 8.36
N VAL A 204 -10.28 -3.64 8.12
CA VAL A 204 -11.13 -3.49 6.95
C VAL A 204 -12.39 -2.75 7.37
N LEU A 205 -12.57 -1.54 6.84
CA LEU A 205 -13.79 -0.76 7.01
C LEU A 205 -14.84 -1.21 5.99
N ASN A 206 -15.79 -2.05 6.39
CA ASN A 206 -16.84 -2.56 5.51
C ASN A 206 -18.12 -2.90 6.29
N ARG A 207 -19.29 -2.67 5.68
CA ARG A 207 -20.61 -3.00 6.29
C ARG A 207 -20.85 -4.50 6.43
N LYS A 208 -20.03 -5.34 5.79
CA LYS A 208 -20.01 -6.79 5.95
C LYS A 208 -18.60 -7.21 6.34
N LYS A 209 -18.46 -8.18 7.24
CA LYS A 209 -17.17 -8.73 7.66
C LYS A 209 -16.43 -9.30 6.45
N VAL A 210 -15.30 -8.70 6.11
CA VAL A 210 -14.45 -9.08 4.96
C VAL A 210 -13.05 -9.34 5.49
N GLU A 211 -12.52 -10.52 5.20
CA GLU A 211 -11.14 -10.86 5.51
C GLU A 211 -10.18 -10.30 4.45
N CYS A 212 -9.10 -9.70 4.93
CA CYS A 212 -8.03 -9.06 4.21
C CYS A 212 -6.73 -9.62 4.80
N LEU A 213 -6.19 -10.61 4.10
CA LEU A 213 -4.94 -11.26 4.47
C LEU A 213 -3.78 -10.42 3.95
N LEU A 214 -3.19 -9.61 4.83
CA LEU A 214 -2.01 -8.83 4.52
C LEU A 214 -0.76 -9.50 5.07
N ARG A 215 0.35 -9.37 4.34
CA ARG A 215 1.65 -9.94 4.68
C ARG A 215 2.72 -8.85 4.65
N VAL A 216 3.70 -8.97 5.53
CA VAL A 216 5.00 -8.35 5.29
C VAL A 216 6.00 -9.49 5.25
N LYS A 217 6.64 -9.69 4.10
CA LYS A 217 7.43 -10.91 3.83
C LYS A 217 6.59 -12.18 4.05
N GLU A 218 6.99 -13.03 4.99
CA GLU A 218 6.33 -14.30 5.33
C GLU A 218 5.35 -14.20 6.51
N GLU A 219 5.24 -13.03 7.14
CA GLU A 219 4.44 -12.84 8.35
C GLU A 219 3.11 -12.14 8.02
N ILE A 220 1.99 -12.69 8.51
CA ILE A 220 0.66 -12.10 8.31
C ILE A 220 0.40 -11.02 9.35
N LEU A 221 -0.06 -9.86 8.87
CA LEU A 221 -0.60 -8.82 9.74
C LEU A 221 -1.93 -9.26 10.33
N PRO A 222 -2.11 -9.18 11.66
CA PRO A 222 -3.39 -9.44 12.30
C PRO A 222 -4.45 -8.47 11.76
N GLN A 223 -5.54 -9.02 11.23
CA GLN A 223 -6.72 -8.21 10.95
C GLN A 223 -7.55 -8.07 12.22
N VAL A 224 -7.79 -6.83 12.63
CA VAL A 224 -8.59 -6.49 13.80
C VAL A 224 -9.96 -5.97 13.38
N GLU A 225 -10.96 -6.16 14.24
CA GLU A 225 -12.29 -5.55 14.06
C GLU A 225 -12.39 -4.17 14.70
N GLU A 226 -11.45 -3.85 15.58
CA GLU A 226 -11.36 -2.59 16.28
C GLU A 226 -9.89 -2.20 16.38
N PHE A 227 -9.52 -0.99 15.96
CA PHE A 227 -8.14 -0.49 16.11
C PHE A 227 -8.16 0.92 16.73
N LYS A 228 -7.19 1.21 17.58
CA LYS A 228 -7.12 2.50 18.30
C LYS A 228 -6.02 3.36 17.71
N TYR A 229 -6.39 4.39 16.96
CA TYR A 229 -5.45 5.33 16.36
C TYR A 229 -5.57 6.72 16.98
N LEU A 230 -4.45 7.27 17.46
CA LEU A 230 -4.38 8.56 18.16
C LEU A 230 -5.40 8.69 19.30
N GLY A 231 -5.66 7.59 20.00
CA GLY A 231 -6.62 7.53 21.09
C GLY A 231 -8.08 7.35 20.67
N VAL A 232 -8.40 7.36 19.38
CA VAL A 232 -9.74 7.11 18.81
C VAL A 232 -9.87 5.64 18.44
N LEU A 233 -10.86 4.94 19.00
CA LEU A 233 -11.23 3.59 18.56
C LEU A 233 -12.02 3.69 17.26
N PHE A 234 -11.59 2.95 16.26
CA PHE A 234 -12.32 2.76 15.02
C PHE A 234 -12.77 1.32 14.95
N THR A 235 -14.00 1.11 14.49
CA THR A 235 -14.59 -0.22 14.32
C THR A 235 -14.65 -0.54 12.84
N SER A 236 -14.45 -1.81 12.50
CA SER A 236 -14.49 -2.34 11.13
C SER A 236 -15.84 -2.10 10.43
N GLU A 237 -16.92 -1.89 11.18
CA GLU A 237 -18.24 -1.55 10.63
C GLU A 237 -18.42 -0.04 10.34
N GLY A 238 -17.44 0.80 10.69
CA GLY A 238 -17.49 2.25 10.53
C GLY A 238 -18.46 2.94 11.50
N ARG A 239 -18.88 2.27 12.58
CA ARG A 239 -19.78 2.81 13.60
C ARG A 239 -18.97 3.39 14.76
N MET A 240 -19.28 4.63 15.15
CA MET A 240 -18.62 5.32 16.26
C MET A 240 -19.26 5.03 17.62
N GLU A 241 -20.37 4.28 17.66
CA GLU A 241 -21.15 3.97 18.88
C GLU A 241 -20.28 3.35 19.98
N GLN A 242 -19.44 2.37 19.63
CA GLN A 242 -18.53 1.73 20.60
C GLN A 242 -17.41 2.65 21.08
N GLU A 243 -16.89 3.56 20.26
CA GLU A 243 -15.90 4.54 20.73
C GLU A 243 -16.54 5.61 21.59
N THR A 244 -17.77 6.04 21.26
CA THR A 244 -18.57 6.93 22.09
C THR A 244 -18.84 6.28 23.44
N ASP A 245 -19.26 5.01 23.47
CA ASP A 245 -19.50 4.25 24.69
C ASP A 245 -18.23 3.97 25.47
N ARG A 246 -17.12 3.67 24.80
CA ARG A 246 -15.82 3.49 25.43
C ARG A 246 -15.28 4.79 25.98
N ARG A 247 -15.50 5.94 25.34
CA ARG A 247 -15.08 7.25 25.86
C ARG A 247 -15.99 7.76 26.96
N ILE A 248 -17.29 7.48 26.92
CA ILE A 248 -18.22 7.71 28.04
C ILE A 248 -17.81 6.80 29.21
N GLY A 249 -17.54 5.53 28.94
CA GLY A 249 -17.05 4.55 29.91
C GLY A 249 -15.68 4.91 30.46
N ALA A 250 -14.76 5.42 29.64
CA ALA A 250 -13.43 5.86 30.05
C ALA A 250 -13.47 7.23 30.73
N ALA A 251 -14.39 8.13 30.40
CA ALA A 251 -14.59 9.38 31.14
C ALA A 251 -15.20 9.08 32.52
N SER A 252 -16.19 8.20 32.58
CA SER A 252 -16.76 7.69 33.82
C SER A 252 -15.73 6.90 34.64
N ALA A 253 -14.93 6.04 34.01
CA ALA A 253 -13.87 5.29 34.65
C ALA A 253 -12.69 6.19 35.04
N VAL A 254 -12.28 7.18 34.25
CA VAL A 254 -11.23 8.16 34.63
C VAL A 254 -11.73 9.10 35.72
N MET A 255 -13.04 9.39 35.82
CA MET A 255 -13.62 10.12 36.94
C MET A 255 -13.68 9.26 38.22
N LEU A 256 -14.15 8.01 38.12
CA LEU A 256 -14.14 7.01 39.21
C LEU A 256 -12.71 6.64 39.64
N THR A 257 -11.80 6.55 38.68
CA THR A 257 -10.38 6.27 38.89
C THR A 257 -9.71 7.52 39.45
N ARG A 258 -9.93 8.75 38.95
CA ARG A 258 -9.40 9.97 39.59
C ARG A 258 -9.89 10.18 41.02
N LEU A 259 -11.10 9.72 41.37
CA LEU A 259 -11.58 9.68 42.76
C LEU A 259 -10.89 8.59 43.59
N ARG A 260 -10.41 7.51 42.97
CA ARG A 260 -9.63 6.42 43.60
C ARG A 260 -8.09 6.54 43.43
N SER A 261 -7.61 7.44 42.58
CA SER A 261 -6.25 7.45 42.01
C SER A 261 -5.56 8.81 42.13
N ILE A 262 -5.91 9.59 43.15
CA ILE A 262 -4.97 10.60 43.68
C ILE A 262 -3.67 9.92 44.18
N GLY A 263 -3.58 8.58 44.22
CA GLY A 263 -2.42 7.84 44.73
C GLY A 263 -1.46 7.15 43.74
N VAL A 264 -1.76 6.87 42.46
CA VAL A 264 -0.87 5.98 41.66
C VAL A 264 -0.92 6.25 40.14
N LYS A 265 0.04 6.98 39.58
CA LYS A 265 0.51 6.85 38.18
C LYS A 265 1.98 7.29 38.09
N ARG A 266 2.88 6.38 37.73
CA ARG A 266 4.26 6.64 37.26
C ARG A 266 4.49 5.80 36.00
N GLU A 267 4.93 6.43 34.92
CA GLU A 267 5.19 5.82 33.60
C GLU A 267 6.43 4.91 33.64
N LEU A 268 6.43 3.87 32.80
CA LEU A 268 7.50 2.87 32.71
C LEU A 268 8.48 3.23 31.58
N SER A 269 9.78 3.27 31.88
CA SER A 269 10.84 3.43 30.87
C SER A 269 11.20 2.06 30.28
N HIS A 270 10.80 1.80 29.04
CA HIS A 270 11.14 0.56 28.34
C HIS A 270 11.91 0.89 27.05
N LYS A 271 13.04 0.20 26.83
CA LYS A 271 13.91 0.40 25.65
C LYS A 271 13.54 -0.51 24.47
N ALA A 272 12.85 -1.62 24.72
CA ALA A 272 12.41 -2.53 23.67
C ALA A 272 11.13 -2.02 22.99
N LYS A 273 11.00 -2.21 21.67
CA LYS A 273 9.75 -1.94 20.95
C LYS A 273 8.65 -2.88 21.49
N ASP A 274 7.42 -2.37 21.66
CA ASP A 274 6.25 -3.14 22.14
C ASP A 274 5.98 -4.49 21.44
N GLU A 275 6.48 -4.72 20.23
CA GLU A 275 6.37 -5.99 19.49
C GLU A 275 7.05 -7.13 20.21
N TRP A 276 8.26 -6.85 20.69
CA TRP A 276 9.08 -7.82 21.41
C TRP A 276 8.50 -8.08 22.79
N MET A 277 7.93 -7.04 23.40
CA MET A 277 7.23 -7.16 24.68
C MET A 277 5.99 -8.02 24.55
N GLU A 278 5.22 -7.82 23.49
CA GLU A 278 3.99 -8.58 23.31
C GLU A 278 4.26 -10.05 23.00
N LEU A 279 5.36 -10.42 22.33
CA LEU A 279 5.77 -11.84 22.23
C LEU A 279 5.95 -12.48 23.61
N ALA A 280 6.70 -11.83 24.51
CA ALA A 280 6.89 -12.32 25.87
C ALA A 280 5.57 -12.35 26.67
N LYS A 281 4.69 -11.35 26.46
CA LYS A 281 3.37 -11.29 27.07
C LYS A 281 2.42 -12.39 26.56
N GLU A 282 2.41 -12.67 25.26
CA GLU A 282 1.67 -13.79 24.66
C GLU A 282 2.14 -15.13 25.24
N GLU A 283 3.44 -15.28 25.47
CA GLU A 283 4.06 -16.42 26.14
C GLU A 283 3.91 -16.41 27.67
N GLN A 284 3.12 -15.48 28.21
CA GLN A 284 2.80 -15.37 29.64
C GLN A 284 4.03 -15.10 30.53
N CYS A 285 5.05 -14.41 30.01
CA CYS A 285 6.14 -13.89 30.84
C CYS A 285 5.63 -12.75 31.73
N GLU A 286 5.98 -12.80 33.02
CA GLU A 286 5.59 -11.79 33.99
C GLU A 286 6.57 -10.60 33.98
N PHE A 287 6.04 -9.38 34.03
CA PHE A 287 6.85 -8.16 34.03
C PHE A 287 6.79 -7.51 35.41
N LEU A 288 7.93 -7.48 36.10
CA LEU A 288 8.04 -6.91 37.44
C LEU A 288 8.85 -5.60 37.38
N PRO A 289 8.18 -4.45 37.26
CA PRO A 289 8.86 -3.18 37.10
C PRO A 289 9.42 -2.64 38.41
N PHE A 290 10.26 -1.60 38.31
CA PHE A 290 10.73 -0.83 39.45
C PHE A 290 11.55 -1.65 40.46
N LEU A 291 12.33 -2.62 39.99
CA LEU A 291 13.16 -3.48 40.81
C LEU A 291 14.63 -3.41 40.40
N SER A 292 15.51 -3.12 41.36
CA SER A 292 16.96 -3.18 41.18
C SER A 292 17.54 -4.35 41.99
N PRO A 293 18.35 -5.25 41.37
CA PRO A 293 18.85 -6.45 42.02
C PRO A 293 19.90 -6.12 43.10
N ARG A 294 19.85 -6.85 44.24
CA ARG A 294 20.73 -6.65 45.39
C ARG A 294 21.57 -7.87 45.75
N GLU A 295 20.91 -9.02 45.91
CA GLU A 295 21.58 -10.22 46.43
C GLU A 295 21.00 -11.48 45.81
N VAL A 296 21.87 -12.35 45.30
CA VAL A 296 21.49 -13.70 44.86
C VAL A 296 21.41 -14.61 46.08
N ILE A 297 20.23 -15.15 46.35
CA ILE A 297 19.99 -16.03 47.48
C ILE A 297 20.40 -17.45 47.09
N MET A 298 21.38 -18.02 47.77
CA MET A 298 21.87 -19.38 47.53
C MET A 298 21.40 -20.34 48.63
N LYS A 299 20.98 -21.55 48.25
CA LYS A 299 20.70 -22.66 49.18
C LYS A 299 21.26 -23.97 48.59
N ASN A 300 22.02 -24.71 49.39
CA ASN A 300 22.63 -26.00 48.99
C ASN A 300 23.40 -25.93 47.66
N GLY A 301 24.14 -24.84 47.43
CA GLY A 301 24.91 -24.62 46.20
C GLY A 301 24.07 -24.30 44.96
N ARG A 302 22.77 -24.04 45.09
CA ARG A 302 21.88 -23.62 44.00
C ARG A 302 21.26 -22.26 44.28
N ILE A 303 20.94 -21.54 43.22
CA ILE A 303 20.13 -20.32 43.30
C ILE A 303 18.75 -20.71 43.85
N ALA A 304 18.28 -19.96 44.85
CA ALA A 304 16.97 -20.14 45.46
C ALA A 304 16.12 -18.86 45.39
N GLY A 305 16.69 -17.74 44.93
CA GLY A 305 15.99 -16.49 44.70
C GLY A 305 16.91 -15.32 44.41
N LEU A 306 16.30 -14.18 44.13
CA LEU A 306 16.96 -12.89 43.93
C LEU A 306 16.23 -11.85 44.79
N GLN A 307 17.01 -11.18 45.63
CA GLN A 307 16.54 -10.04 46.40
C GLN A 307 16.69 -8.76 45.56
N PHE A 308 15.66 -7.93 45.56
CA PHE A 308 15.61 -6.64 44.91
C PHE A 308 15.27 -5.55 45.92
N CYS A 309 15.67 -4.33 45.64
CA CYS A 309 15.11 -3.14 46.26
C CYS A 309 14.20 -2.42 45.26
N ARG A 310 13.20 -1.71 45.77
CA ARG A 310 12.32 -0.89 44.93
C ARG A 310 13.08 0.30 44.37
N THR A 311 12.83 0.62 43.11
CA THR A 311 13.29 1.87 42.50
C THR A 311 12.14 2.84 42.31
N GLU A 312 12.39 4.14 42.42
CA GLU A 312 11.42 5.15 42.07
C GLU A 312 12.04 6.40 41.45
N GLN A 313 11.22 7.15 40.71
CA GLN A 313 11.67 8.38 40.04
C GLN A 313 11.29 9.61 40.86
N THR A 314 12.25 10.50 41.11
CA THR A 314 12.02 11.79 41.79
C THR A 314 11.26 12.76 40.90
N GLU A 315 10.86 13.92 41.46
CA GLU A 315 10.20 14.98 40.69
C GLU A 315 11.13 15.58 39.61
N GLU A 316 12.45 15.52 39.84
CA GLU A 316 13.49 15.96 38.91
C GLU A 316 13.80 14.94 37.80
N GLY A 317 13.24 13.73 37.90
CA GLY A 317 13.45 12.66 36.93
C GLY A 317 14.60 11.69 37.26
N ASP A 318 15.29 11.90 38.38
CA ASP A 318 16.36 11.02 38.86
C ASP A 318 15.79 9.71 39.42
N TRP A 319 16.55 8.63 39.34
CA TRP A 319 16.15 7.32 39.85
C TRP A 319 16.81 7.05 41.21
N LEU A 320 15.99 6.76 42.21
CA LEU A 320 16.41 6.38 43.56
C LEU A 320 16.11 4.91 43.83
N GLU A 321 16.92 4.30 44.69
CA GLU A 321 16.73 2.94 45.20
C GLU A 321 16.36 2.99 46.68
N ASP A 322 15.17 2.52 47.04
CA ASP A 322 14.72 2.44 48.42
C ASP A 322 15.20 1.12 49.06
N GLN A 323 16.18 1.23 49.95
CA GLN A 323 16.80 0.07 50.62
C GLN A 323 15.88 -0.62 51.64
N GLU A 324 14.87 0.08 52.15
CA GLU A 324 13.93 -0.46 53.13
C GLU A 324 12.83 -1.27 52.44
N GLN A 325 12.47 -0.89 51.21
CA GLN A 325 11.47 -1.60 50.40
C GLN A 325 12.10 -2.74 49.59
N VAL A 326 12.20 -3.91 50.23
CA VAL A 326 12.81 -5.11 49.67
C VAL A 326 11.77 -6.10 49.13
N VAL A 327 12.05 -6.68 47.95
CA VAL A 327 11.29 -7.79 47.35
C VAL A 327 12.20 -9.01 47.24
N ARG A 328 11.76 -10.17 47.72
CA ARG A 328 12.47 -11.45 47.56
C ARG A 328 11.71 -12.34 46.59
N LEU A 329 12.21 -12.44 45.36
CA LEU A 329 11.62 -13.28 44.33
C LEU A 329 12.28 -14.65 44.35
N LYS A 330 11.49 -15.72 44.39
CA LYS A 330 12.01 -17.09 44.24
C LYS A 330 12.39 -17.32 42.77
N ALA A 331 13.56 -17.90 42.55
CA ALA A 331 14.07 -18.22 41.22
C ALA A 331 15.12 -19.34 41.33
N ASP A 332 15.16 -20.20 40.34
CA ASP A 332 16.18 -21.26 40.19
C ASP A 332 17.29 -20.86 39.21
N TYR A 333 16.99 -19.92 38.30
CA TYR A 333 17.89 -19.42 37.27
C TYR A 333 17.82 -17.89 37.22
N ILE A 334 18.95 -17.26 36.94
CA ILE A 334 19.07 -15.81 36.72
C ILE A 334 19.81 -15.60 35.42
N ILE A 335 19.21 -14.82 34.51
CA ILE A 335 19.82 -14.42 33.25
C ILE A 335 19.99 -12.90 33.29
N SER A 336 21.23 -12.42 33.21
CA SER A 336 21.50 -10.99 33.05
C SER A 336 21.44 -10.62 31.57
N ALA A 337 20.62 -9.62 31.26
CA ALA A 337 20.43 -9.10 29.90
C ALA A 337 20.61 -7.57 29.86
N PHE A 338 21.58 -7.03 30.61
CA PHE A 338 21.83 -5.58 30.70
C PHE A 338 22.42 -4.95 29.43
N GLY A 339 22.84 -5.78 28.48
CA GLY A 339 23.52 -5.38 27.26
C GLY A 339 24.95 -5.92 27.19
N SER A 340 25.66 -5.53 26.14
CA SER A 340 27.07 -5.90 25.90
C SER A 340 27.93 -4.64 25.81
N ILE A 341 29.21 -4.77 26.16
CA ILE A 341 30.20 -3.69 26.07
C ILE A 341 31.52 -4.22 25.50
N LEU A 342 32.34 -3.32 24.97
CA LEU A 342 33.72 -3.63 24.60
C LEU A 342 34.64 -3.41 25.82
N SER A 343 35.01 -4.48 26.50
CA SER A 343 35.79 -4.41 27.75
C SER A 343 37.09 -5.21 27.75
N ASP A 344 37.34 -6.05 26.74
CA ASP A 344 38.56 -6.86 26.66
C ASP A 344 39.79 -5.97 26.37
N PRO A 345 40.76 -5.87 27.31
CA PRO A 345 41.93 -5.02 27.12
C PRO A 345 42.81 -5.43 25.93
N GLN A 346 42.83 -6.72 25.55
CA GLN A 346 43.62 -7.19 24.41
C GLN A 346 43.01 -6.73 23.09
N VAL A 347 41.68 -6.77 22.97
CA VAL A 347 40.97 -6.27 21.78
C VAL A 347 41.15 -4.76 21.66
N THR A 348 41.02 -4.03 22.77
CA THR A 348 41.26 -2.59 22.80
C THR A 348 42.70 -2.23 22.44
N ALA A 349 43.69 -2.95 22.97
CA ALA A 349 45.10 -2.74 22.63
C ALA A 349 45.38 -3.03 21.15
N ALA A 350 44.71 -4.01 20.53
CA ALA A 350 44.86 -4.34 19.12
C ALA A 350 44.34 -3.25 18.17
N MET A 351 43.47 -2.34 18.65
CA MET A 351 42.99 -1.20 17.85
C MET A 351 43.92 0.01 17.90
N ALA A 352 44.94 0.04 18.76
CA ALA A 352 45.86 1.18 18.85
C ALA A 352 46.55 1.44 17.49
N PRO A 353 46.67 2.71 17.04
CA PRO A 353 46.45 3.97 17.76
C PRO A 353 45.05 4.61 17.60
N VAL A 354 44.02 3.86 17.18
CA VAL A 354 42.65 4.40 17.02
C VAL A 354 42.15 5.03 18.32
N LYS A 355 41.65 6.26 18.23
CA LYS A 355 41.04 6.96 19.37
C LYS A 355 39.74 6.28 19.78
N LEU A 356 39.59 6.07 21.08
CA LEU A 356 38.34 5.62 21.68
C LEU A 356 37.63 6.80 22.34
N ASN A 357 36.30 6.81 22.26
CA ASN A 357 35.47 7.81 22.90
C ASN A 357 35.30 7.53 24.41
N ARG A 358 34.51 8.37 25.09
CA ARG A 358 34.23 8.24 26.54
C ARG A 358 33.56 6.92 26.95
N TRP A 359 32.99 6.18 26.01
CA TRP A 359 32.30 4.91 26.23
C TRP A 359 33.20 3.69 25.93
N GLY A 360 34.47 3.91 25.56
CA GLY A 360 35.40 2.84 25.23
C GLY A 360 35.19 2.21 23.86
N THR A 361 34.36 2.82 22.99
CA THR A 361 34.20 2.40 21.59
C THR A 361 35.04 3.28 20.66
N PRO A 362 35.40 2.81 19.44
CA PRO A 362 36.09 3.61 18.45
C PRO A 362 35.36 4.93 18.17
N GLU A 363 36.10 6.03 18.25
CA GLU A 363 35.59 7.32 17.80
C GLU A 363 35.60 7.33 16.27
N VAL A 364 34.43 7.56 15.68
CA VAL A 364 34.23 7.61 14.22
C VAL A 364 33.57 8.92 13.82
N ASP A 365 33.92 9.38 12.62
CA ASP A 365 33.16 10.40 11.92
C ASP A 365 31.84 9.78 11.41
N THR A 366 30.71 10.37 11.78
CA THR A 366 29.38 9.78 11.52
C THR A 366 28.94 9.86 10.06
N ASP A 367 29.60 10.68 9.23
CA ASP A 367 29.30 10.79 7.81
C ASP A 367 30.14 9.80 6.99
N THR A 368 31.33 9.45 7.46
CA THR A 368 32.30 8.63 6.72
C THR A 368 32.54 7.26 7.31
N MET A 369 32.18 7.06 8.58
CA MET A 369 32.53 5.92 9.41
C MET A 369 34.04 5.74 9.62
N GLN A 370 34.83 6.77 9.31
CA GLN A 370 36.28 6.78 9.44
C GLN A 370 36.68 7.04 10.89
N THR A 371 37.69 6.33 11.38
CA THR A 371 38.25 6.56 12.72
C THR A 371 39.27 7.71 12.72
N SER A 372 39.98 7.91 13.84
CA SER A 372 41.14 8.81 13.87
C SER A 372 42.27 8.43 12.91
N GLU A 373 42.33 7.16 12.50
CA GLU A 373 43.31 6.67 11.54
C GLU A 373 42.68 6.63 10.13
N PRO A 374 43.25 7.34 9.13
CA PRO A 374 42.59 7.51 7.83
C PRO A 374 42.28 6.20 7.08
N TRP A 375 42.99 5.12 7.38
CA TRP A 375 42.85 3.82 6.75
C TRP A 375 41.96 2.83 7.53
N VAL A 376 41.46 3.24 8.71
CA VAL A 376 40.63 2.40 9.59
C VAL A 376 39.23 2.99 9.70
N PHE A 377 38.23 2.14 9.49
CA PHE A 377 36.82 2.46 9.52
C PHE A 377 36.10 1.50 10.48
N ALA A 378 35.05 1.96 11.15
CA ALA A 378 34.27 1.14 12.07
C ALA A 378 32.78 1.47 11.96
N GLY A 379 31.92 0.47 12.13
CA GLY A 379 30.48 0.59 11.99
C GLY A 379 29.74 -0.55 12.69
N GLY A 380 28.45 -0.37 12.96
CA GLY A 380 27.62 -1.29 13.73
C GLY A 380 27.83 -1.18 15.23
N ASP A 381 27.45 -2.24 15.97
CA ASP A 381 27.43 -2.25 17.43
C ASP A 381 28.76 -1.82 18.06
N VAL A 382 29.89 -2.18 17.43
CA VAL A 382 31.24 -1.82 17.92
C VAL A 382 31.50 -0.32 17.91
N ALA A 383 30.89 0.44 16.99
CA ALA A 383 31.00 1.90 16.95
C ALA A 383 30.15 2.57 18.04
N GLY A 384 29.17 1.85 18.62
CA GLY A 384 28.28 2.36 19.66
C GLY A 384 27.22 3.34 19.16
N LEU A 385 26.96 3.35 17.85
CA LEU A 385 25.94 4.20 17.19
C LEU A 385 24.66 3.40 16.89
N ALA A 386 24.83 2.22 16.29
CA ALA A 386 23.74 1.34 15.90
C ALA A 386 23.12 0.60 17.09
N ASN A 387 21.79 0.48 17.09
CA ASN A 387 21.03 -0.34 18.03
C ASN A 387 20.23 -1.44 17.31
N THR A 388 20.36 -1.52 15.99
CA THR A 388 19.60 -2.42 15.13
C THR A 388 20.47 -2.96 14.02
N THR A 389 20.12 -4.14 13.51
CA THR A 389 20.82 -4.76 12.38
C THR A 389 20.88 -3.86 11.16
N VAL A 390 19.84 -3.04 10.92
CA VAL A 390 19.81 -2.09 9.80
C VAL A 390 20.83 -1.00 9.91
N GLU A 391 20.91 -0.38 11.09
CA GLU A 391 21.86 0.68 11.32
C GLU A 391 23.27 0.11 11.13
N SER A 392 23.54 -1.09 11.65
CA SER A 392 24.82 -1.77 11.45
C SER A 392 25.12 -2.10 9.97
N VAL A 393 24.12 -2.52 9.19
CA VAL A 393 24.27 -2.72 7.74
C VAL A 393 24.52 -1.39 7.02
N ASN A 394 23.82 -0.33 7.41
CA ASN A 394 23.97 0.99 6.83
C ASN A 394 25.35 1.59 7.15
N ASP A 395 25.86 1.41 8.36
CA ASP A 395 27.21 1.82 8.74
C ASP A 395 28.23 1.13 7.83
N GLY A 396 28.09 -0.18 7.62
CA GLY A 396 28.94 -0.93 6.68
C GLY A 396 28.83 -0.40 5.24
N LYS A 397 27.62 -0.08 4.78
CA LYS A 397 27.37 0.50 3.45
C LYS A 397 28.01 1.88 3.29
N GLN A 398 27.91 2.73 4.31
CA GLN A 398 28.49 4.07 4.32
C GLN A 398 30.01 3.99 4.36
N ALA A 399 30.56 3.16 5.25
CA ALA A 399 31.99 2.88 5.33
C ALA A 399 32.54 2.39 3.99
N ALA A 400 31.84 1.49 3.28
CA ALA A 400 32.30 0.94 2.00
C ALA A 400 32.58 2.02 0.94
N TRP A 401 31.74 3.07 0.87
CA TRP A 401 31.96 4.17 -0.07
C TRP A 401 33.22 4.98 0.29
N HIS A 402 33.45 5.25 1.57
CA HIS A 402 34.60 6.06 2.00
C HIS A 402 35.90 5.27 2.07
N ILE A 403 35.83 3.96 2.34
CA ILE A 403 36.93 3.02 2.11
C ILE A 403 37.32 3.03 0.64
N HIS A 404 36.35 2.93 -0.28
CA HIS A 404 36.61 3.02 -1.72
C HIS A 404 37.31 4.34 -2.07
N ARG A 405 36.77 5.47 -1.62
CA ARG A 405 37.35 6.80 -1.84
C ARG A 405 38.78 6.90 -1.28
N TYR A 406 39.00 6.41 -0.07
CA TYR A 406 40.31 6.41 0.57
C TYR A 406 41.31 5.59 -0.25
N ILE A 407 40.97 4.34 -0.59
CA ILE A 407 41.83 3.46 -1.38
C ILE A 407 42.16 4.11 -2.72
N GLN A 408 41.16 4.62 -3.46
CA GLN A 408 41.39 5.28 -4.76
C GLN A 408 42.36 6.47 -4.65
N SER A 409 42.25 7.25 -3.57
CA SER A 409 43.15 8.38 -3.34
C SER A 409 44.62 7.96 -3.17
N LEU A 410 44.89 6.77 -2.62
CA LEU A 410 46.25 6.23 -2.49
C LEU A 410 46.88 5.91 -3.85
N TYR A 411 46.07 5.62 -4.88
CA TYR A 411 46.51 5.38 -6.25
C TYR A 411 46.43 6.63 -7.14
N GLY A 412 46.23 7.81 -6.55
CA GLY A 412 46.15 9.08 -7.28
C GLY A 412 44.87 9.23 -8.10
N HIS A 413 43.82 8.46 -7.79
CA HIS A 413 42.53 8.55 -8.45
C HIS A 413 41.54 9.39 -7.65
N THR A 414 40.80 10.26 -8.34
CA THR A 414 39.71 11.05 -7.76
C THR A 414 38.37 10.37 -8.03
N VAL A 415 37.60 10.13 -6.97
CA VAL A 415 36.21 9.68 -7.06
C VAL A 415 35.27 10.87 -6.91
N GLU A 416 34.08 10.77 -7.51
CA GLU A 416 33.05 11.81 -7.39
C GLU A 416 32.62 12.00 -5.92
N PRO A 417 32.18 13.21 -5.54
CA PRO A 417 31.73 13.48 -4.17
C PRO A 417 30.37 12.81 -3.86
N VAL A 418 29.55 12.57 -4.88
CA VAL A 418 28.24 11.93 -4.74
C VAL A 418 28.42 10.40 -4.72
N PRO A 419 27.95 9.69 -3.67
CA PRO A 419 28.03 8.23 -3.61
C PRO A 419 27.36 7.52 -4.79
N LYS A 420 28.09 6.62 -5.45
CA LYS A 420 27.63 5.78 -6.55
C LYS A 420 27.83 4.29 -6.23
N LEU A 421 27.22 3.84 -5.14
CA LEU A 421 27.25 2.41 -4.79
C LEU A 421 26.50 1.60 -5.85
N PRO A 422 27.07 0.48 -6.34
CA PRO A 422 26.39 -0.39 -7.29
C PRO A 422 25.06 -0.94 -6.74
N LEU A 423 24.11 -1.18 -7.64
CA LEU A 423 22.93 -1.97 -7.33
C LEU A 423 23.29 -3.46 -7.16
N PHE A 424 22.32 -4.24 -6.71
CA PHE A 424 22.39 -5.70 -6.73
C PHE A 424 22.07 -6.23 -8.15
N TYR A 425 22.84 -7.21 -8.62
CA TYR A 425 22.67 -7.84 -9.93
C TYR A 425 22.71 -9.36 -9.82
N SER A 426 22.08 -10.02 -10.78
CA SER A 426 22.00 -11.47 -10.93
C SER A 426 22.06 -11.88 -12.41
N ALA A 427 22.11 -13.18 -12.70
CA ALA A 427 22.03 -13.70 -14.07
C ALA A 427 20.71 -13.34 -14.78
N ILE A 428 19.66 -12.99 -14.03
CA ILE A 428 18.37 -12.55 -14.58
C ILE A 428 18.55 -11.21 -15.31
N ASP A 429 19.39 -10.32 -14.81
CA ASP A 429 19.57 -8.97 -15.37
C ASP A 429 20.19 -8.99 -16.78
N LEU A 430 20.87 -10.09 -17.12
CA LEU A 430 21.51 -10.33 -18.42
C LEU A 430 20.54 -10.87 -19.49
N VAL A 431 19.31 -11.23 -19.12
CA VAL A 431 18.33 -11.77 -20.08
C VAL A 431 17.94 -10.70 -21.10
N ASP A 432 18.08 -11.04 -22.39
CA ASP A 432 17.65 -10.18 -23.48
C ASP A 432 16.13 -10.26 -23.66
N ILE A 433 15.47 -9.10 -23.54
CA ILE A 433 14.04 -8.92 -23.76
C ILE A 433 13.75 -8.06 -24.99
N SER A 434 14.74 -7.79 -25.83
CA SER A 434 14.53 -7.05 -27.07
C SER A 434 13.74 -7.85 -28.10
N ILE A 435 13.10 -7.16 -29.05
CA ILE A 435 12.36 -7.79 -30.14
C ILE A 435 12.40 -6.93 -31.41
N ALA A 436 12.43 -7.58 -32.58
CA ALA A 436 12.27 -6.90 -33.86
C ALA A 436 10.85 -7.13 -34.43
N VAL A 437 10.18 -6.06 -34.84
CA VAL A 437 8.84 -6.10 -35.44
C VAL A 437 8.83 -5.20 -36.67
N CYS A 438 8.42 -5.72 -37.82
CA CYS A 438 8.39 -4.96 -39.09
C CYS A 438 9.72 -4.27 -39.46
N GLY A 439 10.87 -4.87 -39.10
CA GLY A 439 12.20 -4.28 -39.32
C GLY A 439 12.63 -3.26 -38.27
N ILE A 440 11.79 -2.93 -37.29
CA ILE A 440 12.08 -2.01 -36.19
C ILE A 440 12.55 -2.81 -34.97
N LYS A 441 13.70 -2.44 -34.38
CA LYS A 441 14.21 -3.06 -33.15
C LYS A 441 13.71 -2.31 -31.92
N PHE A 442 12.98 -3.01 -31.07
CA PHE A 442 12.50 -2.54 -29.77
C PHE A 442 13.47 -2.99 -28.67
N PRO A 443 13.99 -2.09 -27.81
CA PRO A 443 14.88 -2.45 -26.70
C PRO A 443 14.23 -3.40 -25.69
N ASN A 444 12.92 -3.27 -25.50
CA ASN A 444 12.06 -4.15 -24.72
C ASN A 444 10.63 -4.05 -25.30
N PRO A 445 9.71 -4.99 -25.02
CA PRO A 445 8.41 -5.03 -25.68
C PRO A 445 7.41 -4.05 -25.07
N PHE A 446 7.78 -3.24 -24.07
CA PHE A 446 6.85 -2.37 -23.35
C PHE A 446 6.91 -0.94 -23.87
N GLY A 447 5.73 -0.33 -24.07
CA GLY A 447 5.63 1.04 -24.52
C GLY A 447 4.40 1.77 -24.01
N LEU A 448 4.45 3.09 -24.06
CA LEU A 448 3.30 3.92 -23.71
C LEU A 448 2.29 3.95 -24.85
N ALA A 449 1.02 3.68 -24.55
CA ALA A 449 -0.07 3.82 -25.51
C ALA A 449 -0.36 5.30 -25.83
N SER A 450 -0.97 5.58 -27.00
CA SER A 450 -1.53 6.91 -27.34
C SER A 450 -2.67 7.24 -26.36
N ALA A 451 -2.38 8.00 -25.30
CA ALA A 451 -3.27 8.16 -24.16
C ALA A 451 -2.78 9.30 -23.20
N PRO A 452 -3.40 9.52 -22.02
CA PRO A 452 -2.96 10.57 -21.08
C PRO A 452 -1.47 10.51 -20.70
N PRO A 453 -0.81 9.34 -20.50
CA PRO A 453 0.63 9.26 -20.27
C PRO A 453 1.52 9.83 -21.39
N THR A 454 0.96 10.06 -22.58
CA THR A 454 1.66 10.64 -23.73
C THR A 454 1.05 11.97 -24.17
N THR A 455 0.41 12.71 -23.24
CA THR A 455 -0.22 14.02 -23.51
C THR A 455 0.77 15.07 -24.04
N SER A 456 2.06 14.97 -23.67
CA SER A 456 3.12 15.86 -24.16
C SER A 456 4.42 15.11 -24.43
N ALA A 457 5.24 15.65 -25.32
CA ALA A 457 6.56 15.10 -25.64
C ALA A 457 7.50 15.03 -24.45
N ALA A 458 7.40 15.98 -23.51
CA ALA A 458 8.17 15.96 -22.27
C ALA A 458 7.85 14.75 -21.38
N MET A 459 6.61 14.22 -21.43
CA MET A 459 6.26 12.97 -20.73
C MET A 459 6.91 11.77 -21.40
N ILE A 460 6.91 11.73 -22.74
CA ILE A 460 7.58 10.66 -23.50
C ILE A 460 9.09 10.67 -23.27
N ARG A 461 9.73 11.86 -23.26
CA ARG A 461 11.15 12.02 -22.92
C ARG A 461 11.46 11.38 -21.56
N ARG A 462 10.70 11.73 -20.51
CA ARG A 462 10.88 11.14 -19.18
C ARG A 462 10.62 9.64 -19.17
N ALA A 463 9.69 9.14 -19.98
CA ALA A 463 9.46 7.70 -20.10
C ALA A 463 10.68 6.98 -20.69
N PHE A 464 11.32 7.54 -21.73
CA PHE A 464 12.55 6.98 -22.28
C PHE A 464 13.70 7.05 -21.28
N GLU A 465 13.82 8.12 -20.50
CA GLU A 465 14.79 8.22 -19.40
C GLU A 465 14.58 7.15 -18.32
N GLN A 466 13.33 6.73 -18.09
CA GLN A 466 13.02 5.60 -17.19
C GLN A 466 13.24 4.21 -17.82
N GLY A 467 13.43 4.11 -19.15
CA GLY A 467 13.72 2.85 -19.84
C GLY A 467 12.57 2.25 -20.67
N TRP A 468 11.50 3.00 -20.94
CA TRP A 468 10.42 2.52 -21.83
C TRP A 468 10.96 2.26 -23.26
N GLY A 469 10.69 1.08 -23.81
CA GLY A 469 11.23 0.67 -25.11
C GLY A 469 10.65 1.46 -26.29
N PHE A 470 9.37 1.83 -26.20
CA PHE A 470 8.71 2.66 -27.20
C PHE A 470 7.61 3.55 -26.60
N ALA A 471 7.15 4.53 -27.36
CA ALA A 471 6.00 5.34 -27.00
C ALA A 471 5.20 5.73 -28.24
N VAL A 472 3.89 5.81 -28.08
CA VAL A 472 2.98 6.31 -29.11
C VAL A 472 2.55 7.73 -28.75
N THR A 473 2.71 8.68 -29.66
CA THR A 473 2.23 10.06 -29.43
C THR A 473 0.74 10.05 -29.14
N LYS A 474 0.24 11.02 -28.34
CA LYS A 474 -1.20 11.24 -28.27
C LYS A 474 -1.70 11.56 -29.68
N THR A 475 -2.73 10.84 -30.13
CA THR A 475 -3.30 10.97 -31.47
C THR A 475 -3.47 12.44 -31.85
N PHE A 476 -2.99 12.85 -33.01
CA PHE A 476 -3.17 14.21 -33.52
C PHE A 476 -3.76 14.20 -34.94
N GLY A 477 -4.38 15.32 -35.31
CA GLY A 477 -4.99 15.54 -36.63
C GLY A 477 -4.42 16.79 -37.29
N LEU A 478 -4.91 17.10 -38.49
CA LEU A 478 -4.63 18.37 -39.17
C LEU A 478 -5.25 19.54 -38.39
N ASP A 479 -4.76 20.75 -38.63
CA ASP A 479 -5.21 21.95 -37.90
C ASP A 479 -6.71 22.23 -38.09
N LYS A 480 -7.28 21.84 -39.23
CA LYS A 480 -8.74 21.94 -39.49
C LYS A 480 -9.58 21.02 -38.59
N ASP A 481 -8.97 19.99 -38.01
CA ASP A 481 -9.61 18.98 -37.17
C ASP A 481 -9.30 19.18 -35.68
N LEU A 482 -8.80 20.36 -35.29
CA LEU A 482 -8.52 20.69 -33.89
C LEU A 482 -9.75 20.48 -33.00
N VAL A 483 -9.46 20.04 -31.77
CA VAL A 483 -10.47 19.73 -30.76
C VAL A 483 -10.25 20.51 -29.48
N THR A 484 -11.29 20.55 -28.66
CA THR A 484 -11.24 21.08 -27.29
C THR A 484 -11.86 20.06 -26.36
N ASN A 485 -11.11 19.63 -25.35
CA ASN A 485 -11.58 18.69 -24.36
C ASN A 485 -12.55 19.35 -23.38
N VAL A 486 -13.50 18.57 -22.89
CA VAL A 486 -14.37 18.96 -21.76
C VAL A 486 -13.76 18.58 -20.41
N SER A 487 -14.36 19.05 -19.32
CA SER A 487 -13.98 18.65 -17.96
C SER A 487 -15.20 18.59 -17.02
N PRO A 488 -15.29 17.61 -16.10
CA PRO A 488 -14.39 16.47 -15.90
C PRO A 488 -14.49 15.44 -17.04
N ARG A 489 -13.42 14.69 -17.32
CA ARG A 489 -13.36 13.77 -18.47
C ARG A 489 -12.69 12.42 -18.26
N ILE A 490 -12.04 12.18 -17.12
CA ILE A 490 -11.48 10.88 -16.76
C ILE A 490 -11.96 10.57 -15.36
N VAL A 491 -12.53 9.38 -15.15
CA VAL A 491 -13.07 8.94 -13.86
C VAL A 491 -12.60 7.53 -13.53
N ARG A 492 -12.49 7.24 -12.24
CA ARG A 492 -12.22 5.89 -11.74
C ARG A 492 -13.33 4.91 -12.14
N GLY A 493 -12.94 3.64 -12.28
CA GLY A 493 -13.84 2.53 -12.51
C GLY A 493 -14.71 2.18 -11.32
N THR A 494 -15.95 1.77 -11.54
CA THR A 494 -16.84 1.13 -10.55
C THR A 494 -16.82 -0.40 -10.68
N THR A 495 -16.02 -0.93 -11.60
CA THR A 495 -15.95 -2.36 -11.98
C THR A 495 -15.47 -3.29 -10.87
N SER A 496 -14.83 -2.75 -9.84
CA SER A 496 -14.36 -3.48 -8.66
C SER A 496 -15.00 -2.97 -7.37
N GLY A 497 -16.18 -2.34 -7.45
CA GLY A 497 -16.90 -1.82 -6.30
C GLY A 497 -16.40 -0.44 -5.84
N ASN A 498 -16.55 -0.16 -4.54
CA ASN A 498 -16.23 1.14 -3.93
C ASN A 498 -14.76 1.25 -3.49
N LEU A 499 -13.87 0.78 -4.36
CA LEU A 499 -12.43 0.77 -4.12
C LEU A 499 -11.77 2.03 -4.73
N TYR A 500 -11.23 2.94 -3.90
CA TYR A 500 -10.42 4.14 -4.20
C TYR A 500 -8.89 3.98 -3.95
N GLY A 501 -8.07 4.85 -4.53
CA GLY A 501 -6.60 4.77 -4.35
C GLY A 501 -5.96 3.83 -5.39
N PRO A 502 -4.92 3.04 -5.04
CA PRO A 502 -4.16 2.27 -6.03
C PRO A 502 -5.02 1.25 -6.78
N GLY A 503 -4.47 0.68 -7.84
CA GLY A 503 -5.01 -0.51 -8.50
C GLY A 503 -6.47 -0.40 -8.95
N GLN A 504 -6.91 0.79 -9.38
CA GLN A 504 -8.25 0.95 -9.95
C GLN A 504 -8.43 -0.07 -11.08
N GLY A 505 -9.47 -0.91 -10.96
CA GLY A 505 -9.72 -2.00 -11.89
C GLY A 505 -10.03 -1.52 -13.31
N SER A 506 -10.49 -0.28 -13.45
CA SER A 506 -10.66 0.40 -14.72
C SER A 506 -10.65 1.93 -14.57
N PHE A 507 -10.58 2.62 -15.70
CA PHE A 507 -10.97 4.03 -15.82
C PHE A 507 -11.95 4.18 -16.98
N LEU A 508 -12.83 5.17 -16.90
CA LEU A 508 -13.59 5.63 -18.06
C LEU A 508 -13.15 7.04 -18.44
N ASN A 509 -12.98 7.28 -19.74
CA ASN A 509 -12.68 8.61 -20.25
C ASN A 509 -13.67 9.06 -21.33
N ILE A 510 -13.92 10.36 -21.39
CA ILE A 510 -14.56 11.10 -22.49
C ILE A 510 -13.58 12.11 -23.11
N GLU A 511 -12.29 11.76 -23.13
CA GLU A 511 -11.21 12.58 -23.69
C GLU A 511 -11.07 12.35 -25.20
N LEU A 512 -10.88 13.42 -25.96
CA LEU A 512 -10.70 13.38 -27.41
C LEU A 512 -9.22 13.06 -27.79
N ILE A 513 -8.88 13.34 -29.05
CA ILE A 513 -7.49 13.38 -29.51
C ILE A 513 -6.71 14.53 -28.85
N SER A 514 -5.44 14.68 -29.21
CA SER A 514 -4.58 15.76 -28.71
C SER A 514 -5.15 17.13 -29.04
N GLU A 515 -5.11 18.04 -28.07
CA GLU A 515 -5.38 19.47 -28.28
C GLU A 515 -4.14 20.19 -28.86
N LYS A 516 -3.01 19.50 -28.99
CA LYS A 516 -1.78 20.04 -29.58
C LYS A 516 -1.74 19.76 -31.08
N THR A 517 -1.22 20.72 -31.83
CA THR A 517 -1.20 20.71 -33.30
C THR A 517 -0.32 19.60 -33.88
N ALA A 518 -0.51 19.28 -35.17
CA ALA A 518 0.38 18.39 -35.90
C ALA A 518 1.82 18.92 -35.91
N ALA A 519 2.00 20.24 -36.05
CA ALA A 519 3.32 20.87 -36.02
C ALA A 519 4.07 20.62 -34.70
N TYR A 520 3.38 20.75 -33.55
CA TYR A 520 3.95 20.41 -32.25
C TYR A 520 4.45 18.97 -32.19
N TRP A 521 3.63 18.02 -32.65
CA TRP A 521 3.98 16.60 -32.60
C TRP A 521 5.09 16.23 -33.56
N CYS A 522 5.08 16.75 -34.79
CA CYS A 522 6.13 16.49 -35.76
C CYS A 522 7.48 17.04 -35.27
N GLN A 523 7.52 18.27 -34.76
CA GLN A 523 8.74 18.81 -34.16
C GLN A 523 9.21 17.96 -32.96
N SER A 524 8.27 17.57 -32.09
CA SER A 524 8.56 16.77 -30.91
C SER A 524 9.12 15.38 -31.27
N VAL A 525 8.59 14.73 -32.31
CA VAL A 525 9.07 13.42 -32.78
C VAL A 525 10.50 13.55 -33.28
N ALA A 526 10.82 14.57 -34.09
CA ALA A 526 12.18 14.82 -34.55
C ALA A 526 13.16 15.03 -33.37
N GLU A 527 12.75 15.79 -32.35
CA GLU A 527 13.55 16.02 -31.13
C GLU A 527 13.73 14.75 -30.30
N LEU A 528 12.69 13.95 -30.14
CA LEU A 528 12.73 12.67 -29.42
C LEU A 528 13.63 11.67 -30.13
N LYS A 529 13.51 11.51 -31.45
CA LYS A 529 14.36 10.58 -32.22
C LYS A 529 15.82 11.02 -32.27
N LYS A 530 16.08 12.33 -32.30
CA LYS A 530 17.44 12.87 -32.15
C LYS A 530 18.04 12.55 -30.79
N SER A 531 17.25 12.67 -29.72
CA SER A 531 17.71 12.46 -28.34
C SER A 531 17.78 10.97 -27.94
N PHE A 532 16.91 10.15 -28.52
CA PHE A 532 16.69 8.74 -28.17
C PHE A 532 16.63 7.88 -29.45
N PRO A 533 17.75 7.73 -30.17
CA PRO A 533 17.75 7.06 -31.47
C PRO A 533 17.35 5.58 -31.40
N THR A 534 17.61 4.92 -30.26
CA THR A 534 17.31 3.50 -30.01
C THR A 534 15.88 3.25 -29.53
N ASN A 535 15.18 4.27 -29.02
CA ASN A 535 13.81 4.13 -28.55
C ASN A 535 12.85 4.36 -29.73
N VAL A 536 11.79 3.56 -29.80
CA VAL A 536 10.85 3.62 -30.91
C VAL A 536 9.77 4.67 -30.63
N VAL A 537 9.54 5.57 -31.58
CA VAL A 537 8.49 6.59 -31.54
C VAL A 537 7.48 6.30 -32.64
N ILE A 538 6.25 6.02 -32.24
CA ILE A 538 5.14 5.77 -33.17
C ILE A 538 4.21 6.97 -33.16
N SER A 539 3.99 7.59 -34.32
CA SER A 539 3.07 8.73 -34.44
C SER A 539 1.63 8.24 -34.58
N SER A 540 0.78 8.49 -33.59
CA SER A 540 -0.64 8.22 -33.72
C SER A 540 -1.33 9.37 -34.44
N ILE A 541 -2.03 9.06 -35.53
CA ILE A 541 -2.69 10.04 -36.39
C ILE A 541 -4.15 9.71 -36.67
N MET A 542 -4.95 10.72 -36.94
CA MET A 542 -6.37 10.56 -37.28
C MET A 542 -6.87 11.69 -38.18
N CYS A 543 -7.62 11.33 -39.22
CA CYS A 543 -8.32 12.24 -40.12
C CYS A 543 -9.77 11.81 -40.31
N SER A 544 -10.56 12.67 -40.98
CA SER A 544 -11.85 12.29 -41.56
C SER A 544 -11.69 11.20 -42.63
N TYR A 545 -12.81 10.65 -43.13
CA TYR A 545 -12.78 9.75 -44.29
C TYR A 545 -12.49 10.51 -45.59
N ASN A 546 -11.30 11.07 -45.69
CA ASN A 546 -10.81 11.83 -46.82
C ASN A 546 -9.38 11.38 -47.17
N LYS A 547 -9.16 11.06 -48.45
CA LYS A 547 -7.90 10.49 -48.92
C LYS A 547 -6.75 11.47 -48.82
N GLU A 548 -6.99 12.72 -49.20
CA GLU A 548 -6.00 13.78 -49.23
C GLU A 548 -5.48 14.06 -47.81
N ASP A 549 -6.38 14.12 -46.84
CA ASP A 549 -6.06 14.36 -45.42
C ASP A 549 -5.17 13.26 -44.83
N TRP A 550 -5.54 11.99 -45.03
CA TRP A 550 -4.74 10.86 -44.57
C TRP A 550 -3.37 10.82 -45.25
N THR A 551 -3.30 11.21 -46.53
CA THR A 551 -2.04 11.28 -47.29
C THR A 551 -1.13 12.38 -46.77
N GLU A 552 -1.68 13.57 -46.55
CA GLU A 552 -0.95 14.74 -46.04
C GLU A 552 -0.41 14.46 -44.63
N LEU A 553 -1.28 14.08 -43.70
CA LEU A 553 -0.89 13.88 -42.30
C LEU A 553 0.08 12.71 -42.12
N ALA A 554 -0.07 11.63 -42.89
CA ALA A 554 0.85 10.50 -42.84
C ALA A 554 2.26 10.90 -43.33
N LYS A 555 2.36 11.68 -44.41
CA LYS A 555 3.65 12.20 -44.89
C LYS A 555 4.29 13.14 -43.89
N MET A 556 3.53 14.08 -43.32
CA MET A 556 4.04 14.97 -42.27
C MET A 556 4.62 14.19 -41.09
N ALA A 557 3.94 13.12 -40.67
CA ALA A 557 4.40 12.27 -39.57
C ALA A 557 5.63 11.43 -39.96
N GLU A 558 5.72 10.90 -41.18
CA GLU A 558 6.92 10.20 -41.68
C GLU A 558 8.11 11.16 -41.79
N ASP A 559 7.93 12.33 -42.39
CA ASP A 559 8.97 13.36 -42.58
C ASP A 559 9.54 13.87 -41.25
N SER A 560 8.77 13.77 -40.17
CA SER A 560 9.25 14.07 -38.81
C SER A 560 10.27 13.08 -38.25
N GLY A 561 10.46 11.94 -38.92
CA GLY A 561 11.36 10.87 -38.51
C GLY A 561 10.71 9.80 -37.62
N ALA A 562 9.38 9.70 -37.58
CA ALA A 562 8.69 8.64 -36.84
C ALA A 562 9.13 7.25 -37.32
N ASP A 563 9.32 6.30 -36.41
CA ASP A 563 9.72 4.93 -36.80
C ASP A 563 8.55 4.15 -37.43
N ALA A 564 7.32 4.49 -37.03
CA ALA A 564 6.09 3.93 -37.57
C ALA A 564 4.90 4.88 -37.33
N LEU A 565 3.77 4.58 -37.97
CA LEU A 565 2.49 5.25 -37.71
C LEU A 565 1.48 4.33 -37.02
N GLU A 566 0.62 4.90 -36.19
CA GLU A 566 -0.56 4.23 -35.64
C GLU A 566 -1.84 4.96 -36.08
N LEU A 567 -2.64 4.34 -36.95
CA LEU A 567 -3.87 4.93 -37.48
C LEU A 567 -4.98 4.74 -36.46
N ASN A 568 -5.42 5.82 -35.82
CA ASN A 568 -6.49 5.74 -34.82
C ASN A 568 -7.86 5.71 -35.51
N LEU A 569 -8.37 4.50 -35.74
CA LEU A 569 -9.70 4.27 -36.31
C LEU A 569 -10.75 3.97 -35.22
N SER A 570 -10.47 4.30 -33.96
CA SER A 570 -11.13 3.62 -32.84
C SER A 570 -11.61 4.52 -31.70
N CYS A 571 -11.46 5.84 -31.80
CA CYS A 571 -11.96 6.77 -30.78
C CYS A 571 -13.50 6.62 -30.65
N PRO A 572 -14.04 6.13 -29.50
CA PRO A 572 -15.44 5.74 -29.40
C PRO A 572 -16.40 6.92 -29.22
N HIS A 573 -15.88 8.11 -28.93
CA HIS A 573 -16.63 9.26 -28.44
C HIS A 573 -16.17 10.56 -29.11
N GLY A 574 -17.10 11.50 -29.29
CA GLY A 574 -16.88 12.85 -29.84
C GLY A 574 -16.36 12.95 -31.28
N MET A 575 -15.93 11.83 -31.86
CA MET A 575 -15.34 11.74 -33.21
C MET A 575 -16.26 11.03 -34.20
N GLY A 576 -17.08 10.08 -33.74
CA GLY A 576 -18.04 9.38 -34.60
C GLY A 576 -19.06 10.32 -35.24
N GLU A 577 -19.52 11.33 -34.49
CA GLU A 577 -20.41 12.39 -34.99
C GLU A 577 -19.79 13.24 -36.09
N ARG A 578 -18.45 13.21 -36.24
CA ARG A 578 -17.68 13.89 -37.29
C ARG A 578 -17.26 12.94 -38.42
N GLY A 579 -17.77 11.71 -38.43
CA GLY A 579 -17.38 10.68 -39.41
C GLY A 579 -15.97 10.14 -39.23
N MET A 580 -15.36 10.31 -38.05
CA MET A 580 -13.98 9.89 -37.74
C MET A 580 -13.93 8.80 -36.66
N GLY A 581 -12.75 8.21 -36.45
CA GLY A 581 -12.54 7.24 -35.37
C GLY A 581 -13.45 6.02 -35.51
N LEU A 582 -14.23 5.72 -34.47
CA LEU A 582 -15.11 4.55 -34.42
C LEU A 582 -16.04 4.43 -35.63
N ALA A 583 -16.51 5.55 -36.20
CA ALA A 583 -17.35 5.55 -37.40
C ALA A 583 -16.66 4.88 -38.61
N CYS A 584 -15.34 4.99 -38.71
CA CYS A 584 -14.55 4.29 -39.73
C CYS A 584 -14.15 2.88 -39.29
N GLY A 585 -13.71 2.71 -38.03
CA GLY A 585 -13.14 1.43 -37.56
C GLY A 585 -14.12 0.28 -37.38
N GLN A 586 -15.43 0.53 -37.53
CA GLN A 586 -16.47 -0.51 -37.51
C GLN A 586 -16.80 -1.06 -38.90
N ASP A 587 -16.33 -0.41 -39.96
CA ASP A 587 -16.58 -0.82 -41.35
C ASP A 587 -15.28 -1.35 -42.01
N PRO A 588 -15.22 -2.65 -42.37
CA PRO A 588 -14.08 -3.23 -43.07
C PRO A 588 -13.70 -2.50 -44.37
N VAL A 589 -14.67 -1.95 -45.12
CA VAL A 589 -14.42 -1.24 -46.38
C VAL A 589 -13.67 0.06 -46.12
N LEU A 590 -14.12 0.84 -45.14
CA LEU A 590 -13.48 2.12 -44.79
C LEU A 590 -12.06 1.88 -44.27
N VAL A 591 -11.87 0.91 -43.38
CA VAL A 591 -10.57 0.52 -42.83
C VAL A 591 -9.60 0.12 -43.94
N ARG A 592 -10.04 -0.74 -44.87
CA ARG A 592 -9.21 -1.17 -46.02
C ARG A 592 -8.78 0.02 -46.87
N ASN A 593 -9.71 0.93 -47.17
CA ASN A 593 -9.43 2.09 -48.01
C ASN A 593 -8.46 3.07 -47.35
N ILE A 594 -8.65 3.37 -46.06
CA ILE A 594 -7.71 4.23 -45.31
C ILE A 594 -6.31 3.61 -45.30
N CYS A 595 -6.20 2.31 -45.02
CA CYS A 595 -4.90 1.63 -45.04
C CYS A 595 -4.25 1.69 -46.43
N ARG A 596 -5.02 1.54 -47.52
CA ARG A 596 -4.50 1.68 -48.89
C ARG A 596 -3.96 3.08 -49.18
N TRP A 597 -4.67 4.11 -48.72
CA TRP A 597 -4.24 5.49 -48.90
C TRP A 597 -2.94 5.77 -48.16
N VAL A 598 -2.86 5.38 -46.88
CA VAL A 598 -1.65 5.55 -46.08
C VAL A 598 -0.49 4.73 -46.64
N ARG A 599 -0.72 3.47 -47.03
CA ARG A 599 0.32 2.63 -47.63
C ARG A 599 0.93 3.24 -48.89
N ALA A 600 0.10 3.88 -49.72
CA ALA A 600 0.55 4.58 -50.92
C ALA A 600 1.27 5.92 -50.60
N ALA A 601 1.03 6.49 -49.42
CA ALA A 601 1.57 7.78 -49.01
C ALA A 601 2.96 7.69 -48.37
N VAL A 602 3.21 6.64 -47.57
CA VAL A 602 4.42 6.50 -46.76
C VAL A 602 5.20 5.22 -47.05
N SER A 603 6.47 5.17 -46.63
CA SER A 603 7.36 4.00 -46.73
C SER A 603 7.55 3.28 -45.39
N ILE A 604 7.52 4.00 -44.27
CA ILE A 604 7.63 3.44 -42.93
C ILE A 604 6.46 2.47 -42.60
N PRO A 605 6.65 1.54 -41.64
CA PRO A 605 5.57 0.67 -41.19
C PRO A 605 4.40 1.46 -40.58
N PHE A 606 3.18 0.96 -40.74
CA PHE A 606 2.03 1.49 -40.02
C PHE A 606 1.09 0.40 -39.51
N PHE A 607 0.40 0.73 -38.42
CA PHE A 607 -0.49 -0.16 -37.69
C PHE A 607 -1.88 0.45 -37.58
N ALA A 608 -2.92 -0.30 -37.92
CA ALA A 608 -4.30 0.16 -37.69
C ALA A 608 -4.71 -0.15 -36.24
N LYS A 609 -5.06 0.86 -35.44
CA LYS A 609 -5.57 0.66 -34.07
C LYS A 609 -7.04 0.34 -34.13
N LEU A 610 -7.40 -0.85 -33.65
CA LEU A 610 -8.73 -1.44 -33.78
C LEU A 610 -9.61 -1.22 -32.54
N THR A 611 -10.91 -1.09 -32.78
CA THR A 611 -11.92 -0.93 -31.74
C THR A 611 -12.40 -2.31 -31.31
N PRO A 612 -12.58 -2.58 -30.01
CA PRO A 612 -13.24 -3.81 -29.57
C PRO A 612 -14.76 -3.75 -29.75
N ASN A 613 -15.32 -2.59 -30.12
CA ASN A 613 -16.76 -2.34 -30.20
C ASN A 613 -17.32 -2.75 -31.58
N VAL A 614 -17.02 -3.98 -32.00
CA VAL A 614 -17.44 -4.58 -33.28
C VAL A 614 -17.87 -6.03 -33.04
N THR A 615 -18.78 -6.53 -33.87
CA THR A 615 -19.22 -7.93 -33.80
C THR A 615 -18.07 -8.90 -34.02
N ASN A 616 -17.26 -8.66 -35.06
CA ASN A 616 -16.11 -9.49 -35.39
C ASN A 616 -14.88 -8.63 -35.71
N ILE A 617 -13.97 -8.53 -34.75
CA ILE A 617 -12.73 -7.76 -34.90
C ILE A 617 -11.77 -8.36 -35.94
N VAL A 618 -11.89 -9.66 -36.22
CA VAL A 618 -11.06 -10.33 -37.22
C VAL A 618 -11.31 -9.78 -38.62
N ASP A 619 -12.57 -9.45 -38.96
CA ASP A 619 -12.90 -8.91 -40.28
C ASP A 619 -12.27 -7.53 -40.50
N ILE A 620 -12.22 -6.71 -39.45
CA ILE A 620 -11.54 -5.41 -39.46
C ILE A 620 -10.02 -5.60 -39.58
N ALA A 621 -9.43 -6.55 -38.84
CA ALA A 621 -8.00 -6.85 -38.93
C ALA A 621 -7.60 -7.36 -40.33
N LYS A 622 -8.42 -8.23 -40.95
CA LYS A 622 -8.24 -8.69 -42.33
C LYS A 622 -8.32 -7.53 -43.31
N ALA A 623 -9.29 -6.65 -43.17
CA ALA A 623 -9.40 -5.45 -44.00
C ALA A 623 -8.18 -4.53 -43.88
N ALA A 624 -7.65 -4.32 -42.67
CA ALA A 624 -6.42 -3.55 -42.48
C ALA A 624 -5.22 -4.23 -43.17
N HIS A 625 -5.09 -5.55 -43.02
CA HIS A 625 -4.04 -6.34 -43.66
C HIS A 625 -4.13 -6.27 -45.20
N GLU A 626 -5.31 -6.49 -45.78
CA GLU A 626 -5.59 -6.36 -47.22
C GLU A 626 -5.39 -4.92 -47.75
N GLY A 627 -5.50 -3.94 -46.86
CA GLY A 627 -5.23 -2.54 -47.16
C GLY A 627 -3.73 -2.19 -47.13
N GLY A 628 -2.85 -3.12 -46.73
CA GLY A 628 -1.41 -2.93 -46.70
C GLY A 628 -0.85 -2.48 -45.35
N ALA A 629 -1.63 -2.55 -44.27
CA ALA A 629 -1.10 -2.34 -42.92
C ALA A 629 -0.04 -3.40 -42.58
N ASN A 630 1.03 -2.98 -41.89
CA ASN A 630 2.10 -3.90 -41.46
C ASN A 630 1.73 -4.67 -40.19
N GLY A 631 0.65 -4.30 -39.53
CA GLY A 631 0.14 -4.93 -38.33
C GLY A 631 -1.09 -4.18 -37.81
N VAL A 632 -1.55 -4.57 -36.64
CA VAL A 632 -2.68 -3.92 -35.95
C VAL A 632 -2.37 -3.68 -34.48
N THR A 633 -2.95 -2.62 -33.92
CA THR A 633 -2.98 -2.42 -32.47
C THR A 633 -4.33 -2.90 -31.92
N ALA A 634 -4.32 -3.91 -31.05
CA ALA A 634 -5.51 -4.56 -30.50
C ALA A 634 -5.52 -4.48 -28.95
N THR A 635 -6.39 -3.69 -28.31
CA THR A 635 -7.44 -2.83 -28.88
C THR A 635 -7.48 -1.45 -28.21
N ASN A 636 -8.31 -0.56 -28.77
CA ASN A 636 -8.76 0.64 -28.06
C ASN A 636 -9.72 0.28 -26.90
N THR A 637 -10.26 1.30 -26.25
CA THR A 637 -11.20 1.22 -25.13
C THR A 637 -12.55 0.61 -25.50
N VAL A 638 -13.21 0.02 -24.51
CA VAL A 638 -14.56 -0.55 -24.64
C VAL A 638 -15.59 0.54 -24.34
N SER A 639 -16.57 0.76 -25.21
CA SER A 639 -17.59 1.79 -25.02
C SER A 639 -18.49 1.45 -23.82
N GLY A 640 -18.79 2.44 -22.97
CA GLY A 640 -19.65 2.23 -21.82
C GLY A 640 -20.04 3.50 -21.06
N MET A 641 -20.78 3.30 -19.97
CA MET A 641 -21.14 4.33 -18.98
C MET A 641 -20.75 3.81 -17.60
N MET A 642 -19.91 4.56 -16.87
CA MET A 642 -19.28 4.03 -15.66
C MET A 642 -20.23 3.95 -14.47
N GLY A 643 -21.20 4.87 -14.40
CA GLY A 643 -22.22 4.83 -13.37
C GLY A 643 -23.01 6.12 -13.27
N LEU A 644 -24.12 6.01 -12.56
CA LEU A 644 -24.97 7.11 -12.14
C LEU A 644 -24.93 7.23 -10.63
N LYS A 645 -25.07 8.45 -10.12
CA LYS A 645 -25.31 8.72 -8.71
C LYS A 645 -26.75 8.38 -8.33
N ALA A 646 -27.04 8.38 -7.04
CA ALA A 646 -28.38 8.10 -6.52
C ALA A 646 -29.44 9.13 -7.00
N ASP A 647 -29.04 10.35 -7.34
CA ASP A 647 -29.91 11.39 -7.93
C ASP A 647 -30.12 11.21 -9.45
N GLY A 648 -29.59 10.13 -10.03
CA GLY A 648 -29.62 9.86 -11.48
C GLY A 648 -28.56 10.63 -12.27
N ALA A 649 -27.78 11.53 -11.65
CA ALA A 649 -26.75 12.28 -12.37
C ALA A 649 -25.56 11.37 -12.74
N PRO A 650 -25.00 11.48 -13.95
CA PRO A 650 -23.88 10.65 -14.38
C PRO A 650 -22.55 11.05 -13.73
N TRP A 651 -21.57 10.16 -13.78
CA TRP A 651 -20.18 10.52 -13.51
C TRP A 651 -19.26 9.95 -14.61
N PRO A 652 -18.58 10.81 -15.41
CA PRO A 652 -18.42 12.26 -15.27
C PRO A 652 -19.68 13.08 -15.60
N SER A 653 -19.85 14.21 -14.91
CA SER A 653 -20.91 15.22 -15.11
C SER A 653 -20.32 16.53 -15.62
N VAL A 654 -20.62 16.92 -16.86
CA VAL A 654 -20.08 18.13 -17.52
C VAL A 654 -21.08 19.28 -17.48
N GLY A 655 -20.60 20.47 -17.07
CA GLY A 655 -21.36 21.72 -17.05
C GLY A 655 -22.49 21.76 -16.02
N LYS A 656 -23.21 22.90 -15.96
CA LYS A 656 -24.35 23.09 -15.04
C LYS A 656 -25.48 22.07 -15.26
N GLY A 657 -25.65 21.62 -16.49
CA GLY A 657 -26.63 20.60 -16.86
C GLY A 657 -26.26 19.17 -16.47
N LYS A 658 -25.10 18.93 -15.82
CA LYS A 658 -24.61 17.60 -15.41
C LYS A 658 -24.68 16.55 -16.53
N ARG A 659 -24.33 16.94 -17.75
CA ARG A 659 -24.46 16.06 -18.93
C ARG A 659 -23.28 15.09 -19.03
N THR A 660 -23.48 13.99 -19.72
CA THR A 660 -22.41 13.04 -20.08
C THR A 660 -22.64 12.49 -21.48
N THR A 661 -21.65 11.78 -22.01
CA THR A 661 -21.77 10.93 -23.19
C THR A 661 -21.12 9.57 -22.89
N TYR A 662 -21.33 8.57 -23.74
CA TYR A 662 -20.66 7.29 -23.58
C TYR A 662 -19.14 7.47 -23.67
N GLY A 663 -18.42 6.82 -22.76
CA GLY A 663 -16.97 6.91 -22.64
C GLY A 663 -16.26 5.61 -22.99
N GLY A 664 -14.94 5.70 -23.09
CA GLY A 664 -14.07 4.54 -23.27
C GLY A 664 -13.60 3.98 -21.93
N VAL A 665 -13.98 2.74 -21.63
CA VAL A 665 -13.48 1.95 -20.50
C VAL A 665 -12.10 1.35 -20.84
N SER A 666 -11.16 1.50 -19.91
CA SER A 666 -9.77 1.04 -20.00
C SER A 666 -9.37 0.29 -18.72
N GLY A 667 -8.16 -0.25 -18.67
CA GLY A 667 -7.62 -0.94 -17.49
C GLY A 667 -7.94 -2.44 -17.44
N ASN A 668 -7.71 -3.05 -16.28
CA ASN A 668 -7.77 -4.50 -16.11
C ASN A 668 -9.14 -5.09 -16.43
N ALA A 669 -10.22 -4.33 -16.22
CA ALA A 669 -11.58 -4.78 -16.53
C ALA A 669 -11.78 -5.15 -18.01
N ILE A 670 -11.01 -4.56 -18.94
CA ILE A 670 -11.12 -4.87 -20.37
C ILE A 670 -10.08 -5.90 -20.85
N ARG A 671 -9.18 -6.36 -19.97
CA ARG A 671 -8.13 -7.34 -20.35
C ARG A 671 -8.69 -8.61 -21.00
N PRO A 672 -9.78 -9.24 -20.50
CA PRO A 672 -10.33 -10.42 -21.15
C PRO A 672 -10.80 -10.16 -22.58
N ILE A 673 -11.33 -8.98 -22.86
CA ILE A 673 -11.78 -8.56 -24.20
C ILE A 673 -10.57 -8.37 -25.11
N ALA A 674 -9.51 -7.73 -24.61
CA ALA A 674 -8.28 -7.52 -25.37
C ALA A 674 -7.54 -8.84 -25.65
N LEU A 675 -7.43 -9.76 -24.68
CA LEU A 675 -6.83 -11.09 -24.88
C LEU A 675 -7.59 -11.91 -25.93
N ARG A 676 -8.94 -11.86 -25.90
CA ARG A 676 -9.77 -12.46 -26.96
C ARG A 676 -9.47 -11.86 -28.32
N ALA A 677 -9.41 -10.54 -28.42
CA ALA A 677 -9.13 -9.85 -29.69
C ALA A 677 -7.75 -10.24 -30.25
N VAL A 678 -6.71 -10.17 -29.42
CA VAL A 678 -5.33 -10.50 -29.81
C VAL A 678 -5.24 -11.96 -30.27
N SER A 679 -5.73 -12.90 -29.48
CA SER A 679 -5.67 -14.33 -29.82
C SER A 679 -6.51 -14.68 -31.06
N ALA A 680 -7.71 -14.08 -31.22
CA ALA A 680 -8.54 -14.30 -32.39
C ALA A 680 -7.88 -13.79 -33.68
N ILE A 681 -7.27 -12.60 -33.64
CA ILE A 681 -6.54 -12.04 -34.78
C ILE A 681 -5.31 -12.89 -35.09
N ALA A 682 -4.52 -13.27 -34.08
CA ALA A 682 -3.31 -14.06 -34.25
C ALA A 682 -3.60 -15.45 -34.84
N ARG A 683 -4.72 -16.09 -34.48
CA ARG A 683 -5.17 -17.35 -35.09
C ARG A 683 -5.64 -17.16 -36.53
N ALA A 684 -6.36 -16.07 -36.81
CA ALA A 684 -6.97 -15.84 -38.12
C ALA A 684 -5.97 -15.34 -39.17
N ILE A 685 -4.91 -14.64 -38.76
CA ILE A 685 -3.86 -14.10 -39.63
C ILE A 685 -2.47 -14.41 -39.02
N PRO A 686 -2.01 -15.68 -39.08
CA PRO A 686 -0.75 -16.09 -38.46
C PRO A 686 0.45 -15.26 -38.94
N GLY A 687 1.27 -14.80 -37.99
CA GLY A 687 2.45 -13.99 -38.28
C GLY A 687 2.17 -12.50 -38.56
N PHE A 688 0.91 -12.07 -38.61
CA PHE A 688 0.57 -10.66 -38.72
C PHE A 688 0.90 -9.94 -37.40
N PRO A 689 1.76 -8.89 -37.40
CA PRO A 689 2.16 -8.20 -36.19
C PRO A 689 0.99 -7.58 -35.41
N ILE A 690 0.98 -7.82 -34.09
CA ILE A 690 -0.03 -7.28 -33.18
C ILE A 690 0.66 -6.49 -32.06
N LEU A 691 0.26 -5.24 -31.89
CA LEU A 691 0.59 -4.41 -30.73
C LEU A 691 -0.57 -4.53 -29.73
N ALA A 692 -0.37 -5.19 -28.59
CA ALA A 692 -1.44 -5.39 -27.62
C ALA A 692 -1.65 -4.15 -26.75
N THR A 693 -2.90 -3.82 -26.45
CA THR A 693 -3.30 -2.84 -25.43
C THR A 693 -4.63 -3.25 -24.81
N GLY A 694 -4.71 -3.14 -23.48
CA GLY A 694 -5.93 -3.44 -22.72
C GLY A 694 -5.62 -4.14 -21.41
N GLY A 695 -5.41 -3.35 -20.35
CA GLY A 695 -5.22 -3.88 -19.00
C GLY A 695 -3.90 -4.61 -18.77
N ILE A 696 -2.83 -4.28 -19.49
CA ILE A 696 -1.47 -4.74 -19.17
C ILE A 696 -0.98 -3.91 -17.97
N ASP A 697 -0.64 -4.58 -16.87
CA ASP A 697 -0.24 -3.93 -15.61
C ASP A 697 0.96 -4.58 -14.91
N SER A 698 1.57 -5.60 -15.52
CA SER A 698 2.72 -6.34 -14.99
C SER A 698 3.46 -7.10 -16.10
N ALA A 699 4.65 -7.62 -15.79
CA ALA A 699 5.37 -8.54 -16.67
C ALA A 699 4.59 -9.83 -16.96
N ASP A 700 3.90 -10.39 -15.95
CA ASP A 700 3.08 -11.60 -16.10
C ASP A 700 1.96 -11.39 -17.12
N THR A 701 1.23 -10.28 -16.98
CA THR A 701 0.13 -9.96 -17.88
C THR A 701 0.63 -9.59 -19.27
N GLY A 702 1.80 -8.93 -19.36
CA GLY A 702 2.50 -8.73 -20.62
C GLY A 702 2.84 -10.06 -21.31
N LEU A 703 3.37 -11.03 -20.57
CA LEU A 703 3.69 -12.37 -21.09
C LEU A 703 2.43 -13.11 -21.58
N GLN A 704 1.28 -12.93 -20.94
CA GLN A 704 0.01 -13.48 -21.44
C GLN A 704 -0.33 -12.95 -22.84
N PHE A 705 -0.15 -11.65 -23.09
CA PHE A 705 -0.38 -11.07 -24.42
C PHE A 705 0.63 -11.55 -25.46
N LEU A 706 1.91 -11.71 -25.08
CA LEU A 706 2.92 -12.33 -25.96
C LEU A 706 2.50 -13.75 -26.34
N HIS A 707 2.17 -14.58 -25.35
CA HIS A 707 1.66 -15.94 -25.57
C HIS A 707 0.37 -15.97 -26.42
N ALA A 708 -0.49 -14.95 -26.32
CA ALA A 708 -1.70 -14.80 -27.12
C ALA A 708 -1.42 -14.36 -28.58
N GLY A 709 -0.19 -13.94 -28.90
CA GLY A 709 0.23 -13.62 -30.27
C GLY A 709 0.67 -12.17 -30.50
N ALA A 710 0.68 -11.32 -29.47
CA ALA A 710 1.22 -9.97 -29.58
C ALA A 710 2.75 -9.96 -29.66
N SER A 711 3.32 -8.95 -30.31
CA SER A 711 4.78 -8.74 -30.38
C SER A 711 5.27 -7.66 -29.43
N VAL A 712 4.48 -6.61 -29.22
CA VAL A 712 4.78 -5.53 -28.27
C VAL A 712 3.51 -5.11 -27.50
N LEU A 713 3.71 -4.40 -26.40
CA LEU A 713 2.79 -4.25 -25.29
C LEU A 713 2.63 -2.75 -24.95
N GLN A 714 1.49 -2.17 -25.32
CA GLN A 714 1.13 -0.79 -25.03
C GLN A 714 0.42 -0.68 -23.66
N VAL A 715 0.86 0.28 -22.84
CA VAL A 715 0.39 0.50 -21.47
C VAL A 715 -0.18 1.92 -21.31
N CYS A 716 -1.31 2.04 -20.62
CA CYS A 716 -1.92 3.33 -20.25
C CYS A 716 -2.38 3.33 -18.79
N SER A 717 -3.43 2.57 -18.47
CA SER A 717 -4.11 2.65 -17.18
C SER A 717 -3.24 2.25 -16.00
N ALA A 718 -2.24 1.39 -16.19
CA ALA A 718 -1.28 1.04 -15.14
C ALA A 718 -0.38 2.24 -14.77
N VAL A 719 0.04 3.04 -15.76
CA VAL A 719 0.75 4.30 -15.52
C VAL A 719 -0.18 5.34 -14.91
N GLN A 720 -1.46 5.39 -15.29
CA GLN A 720 -2.43 6.29 -14.64
C GLN A 720 -2.70 5.93 -13.17
N ASN A 721 -2.64 4.63 -12.82
CA ASN A 721 -2.73 4.15 -11.45
C ASN A 721 -1.45 4.41 -10.64
N GLN A 722 -0.33 4.69 -11.32
CA GLN A 722 0.99 4.79 -10.72
C GLN A 722 1.80 5.91 -11.40
N ASP A 723 2.93 5.57 -12.03
CA ASP A 723 3.85 6.50 -12.66
C ASP A 723 4.72 5.75 -13.70
N LEU A 724 5.73 6.43 -14.27
CA LEU A 724 6.57 5.90 -15.35
C LEU A 724 7.60 4.86 -14.88
N THR A 725 7.87 4.73 -13.58
CA THR A 725 8.90 3.84 -13.02
C THR A 725 8.50 2.36 -13.08
N VAL A 726 7.21 2.06 -13.29
CA VAL A 726 6.70 0.67 -13.43
C VAL A 726 7.38 -0.12 -14.55
N ILE A 727 8.05 0.55 -15.49
CA ILE A 727 8.87 -0.11 -16.52
C ILE A 727 10.02 -0.93 -15.94
N GLY A 728 10.60 -0.51 -14.80
CA GLY A 728 11.64 -1.27 -14.11
C GLY A 728 11.12 -2.64 -13.65
N ASP A 729 9.94 -2.64 -13.01
CA ASP A 729 9.21 -3.86 -12.62
C ASP A 729 8.89 -4.74 -13.84
N TYR A 730 8.40 -4.14 -14.93
CA TYR A 730 8.02 -4.91 -16.13
C TYR A 730 9.22 -5.57 -16.80
N CYS A 731 10.35 -4.87 -16.89
CA CYS A 731 11.56 -5.41 -17.49
C CYS A 731 12.16 -6.53 -16.63
N VAL A 732 12.38 -6.28 -15.34
CA VAL A 732 12.95 -7.28 -14.42
C VAL A 732 12.02 -8.49 -14.29
N GLY A 733 10.72 -8.25 -14.16
CA GLY A 733 9.72 -9.32 -14.11
C GLY A 733 9.69 -10.18 -15.37
N LEU A 734 9.79 -9.59 -16.57
CA LEU A 734 9.80 -10.36 -17.82
C LEU A 734 11.11 -11.15 -17.96
N LYS A 735 12.25 -10.53 -17.62
CA LYS A 735 13.54 -11.23 -17.56
C LYS A 735 13.49 -12.42 -16.61
N ALA A 736 12.92 -12.25 -15.42
CA ALA A 736 12.76 -13.33 -14.45
C ALA A 736 11.86 -14.46 -15.00
N LEU A 737 10.71 -14.13 -15.58
CA LEU A 737 9.79 -15.12 -16.16
C LEU A 737 10.44 -15.94 -17.28
N LEU A 738 11.27 -15.32 -18.13
CA LEU A 738 12.03 -16.02 -19.17
C LEU A 738 13.18 -16.84 -18.58
N TYR A 739 13.93 -16.28 -17.63
CA TYR A 739 15.02 -16.96 -16.94
C TYR A 739 14.54 -18.23 -16.23
N LEU A 740 13.45 -18.16 -15.46
CA LEU A 740 12.94 -19.29 -14.68
C LEU A 740 12.48 -20.45 -15.57
N LYS A 741 12.01 -20.18 -16.80
CA LYS A 741 11.72 -21.23 -17.78
C LYS A 741 12.96 -22.07 -18.11
N SER A 742 14.16 -21.52 -17.98
CA SER A 742 15.43 -22.23 -18.26
C SER A 742 15.88 -23.19 -17.15
N LEU A 743 15.29 -23.10 -15.95
CA LEU A 743 15.72 -23.85 -14.77
C LEU A 743 14.98 -25.19 -14.58
N ASN A 744 13.90 -25.42 -15.33
CA ASN A 744 12.96 -26.54 -15.13
C ASN A 744 12.54 -26.67 -13.66
N LEU A 745 12.03 -25.57 -13.09
CA LEU A 745 11.48 -25.59 -11.74
C LEU A 745 10.16 -26.36 -11.74
N ASN A 746 10.11 -27.45 -10.99
CA ASN A 746 8.94 -28.30 -10.95
C ASN A 746 7.77 -27.56 -10.28
N TYR A 747 6.63 -27.52 -10.97
CA TYR A 747 5.35 -26.99 -10.46
C TYR A 747 5.33 -25.50 -10.08
N TRP A 748 6.36 -24.72 -10.45
CA TRP A 748 6.32 -23.27 -10.33
C TRP A 748 5.39 -22.67 -11.39
N GLU A 749 4.62 -21.66 -11.02
CA GLU A 749 3.80 -20.87 -11.94
C GLU A 749 4.43 -19.48 -12.10
N GLY A 750 5.24 -19.32 -13.14
CA GLY A 750 6.01 -18.09 -13.33
C GLY A 750 7.01 -17.89 -12.18
N GLN A 751 6.83 -16.81 -11.40
CA GLN A 751 7.64 -16.51 -10.21
C GLN A 751 7.03 -17.07 -8.91
N SER A 752 5.85 -17.68 -8.96
CA SER A 752 5.18 -18.24 -7.79
C SER A 752 5.68 -19.67 -7.53
N PRO A 753 6.25 -19.96 -6.35
CA PRO A 753 6.57 -21.33 -5.96
C PRO A 753 5.27 -22.14 -5.78
N PRO A 754 5.36 -23.48 -5.80
CA PRO A 754 4.22 -24.35 -5.49
C PRO A 754 3.68 -23.99 -4.11
N THR A 755 2.39 -23.74 -4.01
CA THR A 755 1.76 -23.39 -2.73
C THR A 755 1.86 -24.56 -1.76
N GLU A 756 2.68 -24.40 -0.73
CA GLU A 756 2.78 -25.35 0.38
C GLU A 756 1.55 -25.25 1.29
N LYS A 757 1.24 -26.37 1.97
CA LYS A 757 0.20 -26.37 2.99
C LYS A 757 0.57 -25.39 4.10
N HIS A 758 -0.25 -24.36 4.28
CA HIS A 758 0.05 -23.31 5.24
C HIS A 758 -1.17 -22.90 6.06
N GLN A 759 -0.92 -22.41 7.27
CA GLN A 759 -1.87 -21.63 8.05
C GLN A 759 -1.23 -20.29 8.36
N LYS A 760 -1.93 -19.21 7.98
CA LYS A 760 -1.42 -17.85 8.05
C LYS A 760 -0.03 -17.66 7.39
N GLY A 761 0.21 -18.29 6.23
CA GLY A 761 1.49 -18.23 5.53
C GLY A 761 2.60 -19.11 6.13
N LYS A 762 2.40 -19.67 7.33
CA LYS A 762 3.36 -20.56 7.99
C LYS A 762 3.12 -22.01 7.58
N PRO A 763 4.18 -22.80 7.27
CA PRO A 763 4.04 -24.20 6.91
C PRO A 763 3.32 -25.02 7.99
N VAL A 764 2.38 -25.87 7.58
CA VAL A 764 1.68 -26.78 8.49
C VAL A 764 2.62 -27.94 8.88
N PRO A 765 2.83 -28.21 10.19
CA PRO A 765 3.64 -29.35 10.63
C PRO A 765 3.05 -30.68 10.14
N LYS A 766 3.90 -31.53 9.54
CA LYS A 766 3.53 -32.89 9.13
C LYS A 766 3.55 -33.82 10.33
N LEU A 767 2.50 -33.80 11.13
CA LEU A 767 2.33 -34.69 12.29
C LEU A 767 1.31 -35.78 11.95
N GLU A 768 1.70 -37.05 12.07
CA GLU A 768 0.79 -38.20 11.92
C GLU A 768 -0.43 -38.06 12.83
N ASP A 769 -0.25 -37.44 14.00
CA ASP A 769 -1.32 -37.21 14.95
C ASP A 769 -2.36 -36.17 14.51
N LEU A 770 -2.08 -35.38 13.47
CA LEU A 770 -2.97 -34.33 12.96
C LEU A 770 -3.46 -34.58 11.53
N ILE A 771 -2.63 -35.21 10.68
CA ILE A 771 -2.94 -35.43 9.27
C ILE A 771 -4.19 -36.32 9.13
N GLY A 772 -5.20 -35.81 8.41
CA GLY A 772 -6.42 -36.57 8.07
C GLY A 772 -7.39 -36.78 9.24
N LYS A 773 -7.21 -36.07 10.36
CA LYS A 773 -8.10 -36.14 11.54
C LYS A 773 -9.11 -34.99 11.63
N ASN A 774 -9.22 -34.16 10.60
CA ASN A 774 -10.20 -33.08 10.47
C ASN A 774 -10.20 -32.12 11.68
N ILE A 775 -9.01 -31.70 12.13
CA ILE A 775 -8.82 -30.87 13.34
C ILE A 775 -8.60 -29.40 12.93
N PRO A 776 -9.62 -28.52 13.02
CA PRO A 776 -9.49 -27.11 12.61
C PRO A 776 -8.66 -26.29 13.62
N SER A 777 -8.33 -25.05 13.22
CA SER A 777 -7.44 -24.16 13.98
C SER A 777 -8.18 -23.23 14.96
N PHE A 778 -9.28 -23.67 15.57
CA PHE A 778 -10.04 -22.88 16.56
C PHE A 778 -10.57 -23.74 17.73
N GLY A 779 -10.99 -23.06 18.81
CA GLY A 779 -11.67 -23.69 19.94
C GLY A 779 -10.92 -24.87 20.58
N PRO A 780 -11.60 -25.97 20.98
CA PRO A 780 -10.96 -27.13 21.59
C PRO A 780 -10.02 -27.87 20.62
N TYR A 781 -10.25 -27.76 19.31
CA TYR A 781 -9.42 -28.37 18.28
C TYR A 781 -8.04 -27.72 18.22
N LEU A 782 -7.96 -26.39 18.33
CA LEU A 782 -6.69 -25.67 18.42
C LEU A 782 -5.86 -26.11 19.63
N LYS A 783 -6.50 -26.37 20.78
CA LYS A 783 -5.82 -26.88 21.97
C LYS A 783 -5.19 -28.26 21.69
N LYS A 784 -5.94 -29.18 21.08
CA LYS A 784 -5.42 -30.49 20.65
C LYS A 784 -4.24 -30.37 19.68
N ARG A 785 -4.30 -29.43 18.72
CA ARG A 785 -3.17 -29.15 17.81
C ARG A 785 -1.93 -28.67 18.56
N LYS A 786 -2.10 -27.76 19.53
CA LYS A 786 -1.00 -27.27 20.38
C LYS A 786 -0.39 -28.38 21.23
N GLU A 787 -1.22 -29.24 21.82
CA GLU A 787 -0.77 -30.40 22.61
C GLU A 787 0.03 -31.39 21.74
N ALA A 788 -0.51 -31.80 20.58
CA ALA A 788 0.20 -32.69 19.65
C ALA A 788 1.54 -32.10 19.17
N LEU A 789 1.59 -30.79 18.92
CA LEU A 789 2.83 -30.11 18.53
C LEU A 789 3.84 -30.07 19.69
N ALA A 790 3.40 -29.82 20.92
CA ALA A 790 4.26 -29.84 22.10
C ALA A 790 4.86 -31.24 22.33
N ASP A 791 4.04 -32.30 22.20
CA ASP A 791 4.49 -33.68 22.32
C ASP A 791 5.50 -34.05 21.22
N TYR A 792 5.26 -33.61 19.98
CA TYR A 792 6.22 -33.79 18.89
C TYR A 792 7.56 -33.08 19.17
N LYS A 793 7.52 -31.82 19.63
CA LYS A 793 8.74 -31.07 19.98
C LYS A 793 9.50 -31.73 21.13
N LYS A 794 8.79 -32.34 22.10
CA LYS A 794 9.40 -33.14 23.17
C LYS A 794 10.10 -34.39 22.60
N LYS A 795 9.42 -35.16 21.75
CA LYS A 795 10.02 -36.32 21.07
C LYS A 795 11.27 -35.95 20.26
N LEU A 796 11.26 -34.81 19.55
CA LEU A 796 12.43 -34.32 18.83
C LEU A 796 13.60 -33.95 19.74
N LYS A 797 13.34 -33.43 20.94
CA LYS A 797 14.37 -33.11 21.94
C LYS A 797 15.02 -34.38 22.50
N ASP A 798 14.23 -35.44 22.65
CA ASP A 798 14.66 -36.73 23.20
C ASP A 798 15.32 -37.64 22.14
N ALA A 799 15.19 -37.30 20.85
CA ALA A 799 15.89 -37.97 19.76
C ALA A 799 17.37 -37.54 19.69
N ASP A 800 18.28 -38.50 19.55
CA ASP A 800 19.73 -38.26 19.52
C ASP A 800 20.15 -37.35 18.36
N LYS A 801 21.17 -36.51 18.59
CA LYS A 801 21.71 -35.54 17.61
C LYS A 801 22.25 -36.17 16.30
N ALA A 802 22.34 -37.50 16.22
CA ALA A 802 22.83 -38.24 15.05
C ALA A 802 21.92 -38.12 13.80
N ASP A 803 20.67 -37.68 13.95
CA ASP A 803 19.71 -37.48 12.85
C ASP A 803 19.64 -36.04 12.31
N MET A 804 20.45 -35.10 12.83
CA MET A 804 20.52 -33.75 12.27
C MET A 804 21.26 -33.78 10.92
N LYS A 805 20.50 -33.85 9.82
CA LYS A 805 21.04 -33.64 8.47
C LYS A 805 21.82 -32.33 8.44
N GLU A 806 23.07 -32.39 7.94
CA GLU A 806 23.83 -31.19 7.60
C GLU A 806 22.96 -30.26 6.74
N PRO A 807 22.97 -28.94 7.00
CA PRO A 807 22.26 -27.99 6.16
C PRO A 807 22.77 -28.19 4.73
N ALA A 808 21.86 -28.54 3.82
CA ALA A 808 22.20 -28.73 2.42
C ALA A 808 22.95 -27.48 1.94
N SER A 809 24.18 -27.66 1.45
CA SER A 809 24.97 -26.59 0.83
C SER A 809 24.06 -25.80 -0.11
N ILE A 810 23.98 -24.48 0.03
CA ILE A 810 23.15 -23.62 -0.83
C ILE A 810 23.58 -23.85 -2.28
N ARG A 811 22.85 -24.69 -3.01
CA ARG A 811 23.12 -24.96 -4.43
C ARG A 811 22.42 -23.90 -5.25
N CYS A 812 23.18 -23.10 -5.98
CA CYS A 812 22.63 -22.22 -7.00
C CYS A 812 22.05 -23.09 -8.13
N SER A 813 20.77 -22.90 -8.45
CA SER A 813 20.13 -23.59 -9.57
C SER A 813 20.78 -23.14 -10.89
N MET A 814 21.44 -24.06 -11.58
CA MET A 814 22.06 -23.78 -12.87
C MET A 814 21.03 -23.85 -14.01
N VAL A 815 21.26 -23.05 -15.05
CA VAL A 815 20.51 -23.07 -16.31
C VAL A 815 20.60 -24.46 -16.95
N LYS A 816 19.45 -25.07 -17.27
CA LYS A 816 19.37 -26.42 -17.85
C LYS A 816 19.04 -26.43 -19.35
N GLN A 817 18.53 -25.32 -19.87
CA GLN A 817 18.20 -25.14 -21.29
C GLN A 817 18.37 -23.67 -21.68
N PRO A 818 18.45 -23.32 -22.98
CA PRO A 818 18.56 -21.92 -23.40
C PRO A 818 17.40 -21.07 -22.85
N ILE A 819 17.72 -19.85 -22.42
CA ILE A 819 16.72 -18.89 -21.95
C ILE A 819 15.89 -18.44 -23.17
N PRO A 820 14.56 -18.60 -23.16
CA PRO A 820 13.73 -18.19 -24.29
C PRO A 820 13.81 -16.68 -24.52
N THR A 821 13.89 -16.26 -25.78
CA THR A 821 13.73 -14.86 -26.16
C THR A 821 12.24 -14.47 -26.18
N VAL A 822 11.93 -13.17 -26.27
CA VAL A 822 10.55 -12.71 -26.47
C VAL A 822 9.94 -13.33 -27.73
N LYS A 823 10.70 -13.45 -28.81
CA LYS A 823 10.23 -14.07 -30.07
C LYS A 823 9.81 -15.52 -29.87
N ASP A 824 10.54 -16.27 -29.05
CA ASP A 824 10.28 -17.70 -28.86
C ASP A 824 8.97 -17.98 -28.13
N VAL A 825 8.46 -17.02 -27.36
CA VAL A 825 7.23 -17.19 -26.57
C VAL A 825 5.97 -16.67 -27.26
N ILE A 826 6.10 -15.91 -28.36
CA ILE A 826 4.94 -15.37 -29.07
C ILE A 826 4.03 -16.48 -29.57
N ALA A 827 2.71 -16.29 -29.40
CA ALA A 827 1.66 -17.18 -29.89
C ALA A 827 1.67 -18.63 -29.32
N ARG A 828 2.47 -18.92 -28.28
CA ARG A 828 2.54 -20.26 -27.67
C ARG A 828 1.19 -20.75 -27.12
N SER A 829 0.31 -19.85 -26.69
CA SER A 829 -0.99 -20.24 -26.14
C SER A 829 -2.05 -20.55 -27.18
N LEU A 830 -1.82 -20.26 -28.47
CA LEU A 830 -2.84 -20.44 -29.50
C LEU A 830 -3.26 -21.90 -29.71
N ASN A 831 -2.36 -22.85 -29.45
CA ASN A 831 -2.65 -24.30 -29.57
C ASN A 831 -3.66 -24.81 -28.53
N TYR A 832 -3.90 -24.05 -27.46
CA TYR A 832 -4.87 -24.40 -26.42
C TYR A 832 -6.23 -23.72 -26.61
N ILE A 833 -6.40 -22.91 -27.65
CA ILE A 833 -7.59 -22.11 -27.91
C ILE A 833 -8.32 -22.70 -29.11
N GLY A 834 -9.51 -23.24 -28.89
CA GLY A 834 -10.28 -24.00 -29.87
C GLY A 834 -11.78 -23.72 -29.83
N ALA A 835 -12.53 -24.39 -30.71
CA ALA A 835 -13.99 -24.45 -30.59
C ALA A 835 -14.40 -25.31 -29.39
N TYR A 836 -15.60 -25.10 -28.85
CA TYR A 836 -16.09 -25.88 -27.71
C TYR A 836 -16.12 -27.39 -27.99
N GLN A 837 -16.44 -27.79 -29.22
CA GLN A 837 -16.51 -29.20 -29.64
C GLN A 837 -15.13 -29.89 -29.66
N GLU A 838 -14.03 -29.13 -29.65
CA GLU A 838 -12.66 -29.65 -29.56
C GLU A 838 -12.26 -29.94 -28.10
N LEU A 839 -13.06 -29.51 -27.12
CA LEU A 839 -12.82 -29.77 -25.71
C LEU A 839 -13.29 -31.18 -25.32
N ASN A 840 -12.43 -31.93 -24.63
CA ASN A 840 -12.73 -33.29 -24.22
C ASN A 840 -13.75 -33.32 -23.07
N ASN A 841 -15.00 -33.66 -23.38
CA ASN A 841 -16.06 -33.78 -22.38
C ASN A 841 -16.03 -35.11 -21.57
N LEU A 842 -15.10 -36.02 -21.88
CA LEU A 842 -14.88 -37.27 -21.13
C LEU A 842 -13.84 -37.08 -20.01
N GLU A 843 -12.90 -36.15 -20.17
CA GLU A 843 -11.86 -35.82 -19.18
C GLU A 843 -12.38 -34.83 -18.13
N GLN A 844 -13.37 -35.25 -17.35
CA GLN A 844 -13.98 -34.43 -16.31
C GLN A 844 -13.11 -34.35 -15.05
N VAL A 845 -13.31 -33.29 -14.26
CA VAL A 845 -12.62 -33.05 -13.00
C VAL A 845 -13.59 -32.97 -11.83
N GLU A 846 -13.08 -33.10 -10.62
CA GLU A 846 -13.79 -32.83 -9.37
C GLU A 846 -12.96 -31.95 -8.44
N ALA A 847 -13.62 -31.22 -7.55
CA ALA A 847 -12.94 -30.37 -6.59
C ALA A 847 -12.39 -31.20 -5.42
N LEU A 848 -11.16 -30.94 -5.02
CA LEU A 848 -10.52 -31.50 -3.84
C LEU A 848 -10.11 -30.37 -2.90
N ILE A 849 -10.55 -30.41 -1.65
CA ILE A 849 -10.24 -29.41 -0.63
C ILE A 849 -9.13 -29.94 0.28
N ASP A 850 -8.09 -29.15 0.49
CA ASP A 850 -7.07 -29.41 1.50
C ASP A 850 -7.52 -28.87 2.86
N GLU A 851 -7.94 -29.78 3.73
CA GLU A 851 -8.50 -29.43 5.04
C GLU A 851 -7.50 -28.67 5.93
N GLU A 852 -6.18 -28.90 5.77
CA GLU A 852 -5.15 -28.21 6.55
C GLU A 852 -4.96 -26.74 6.11
N MET A 853 -5.34 -26.41 4.88
CA MET A 853 -5.31 -25.03 4.36
C MET A 853 -6.64 -24.30 4.54
N CYS A 854 -7.71 -25.03 4.87
CA CYS A 854 -9.03 -24.46 5.06
C CYS A 854 -9.04 -23.48 6.25
N ILE A 855 -9.76 -22.37 6.07
CA ILE A 855 -10.04 -21.39 7.14
C ILE A 855 -11.52 -21.40 7.56
N ASN A 856 -12.25 -22.45 7.18
CA ASN A 856 -13.60 -22.74 7.67
C ASN A 856 -14.68 -21.69 7.31
N CYS A 857 -14.47 -20.86 6.29
CA CYS A 857 -15.39 -19.77 5.93
C CYS A 857 -16.72 -20.23 5.28
N GLY A 858 -16.83 -21.49 4.84
CA GLY A 858 -18.04 -22.02 4.21
C GLY A 858 -18.39 -21.45 2.83
N LYS A 859 -17.57 -20.58 2.22
CA LYS A 859 -17.87 -19.97 0.90
C LYS A 859 -18.03 -20.99 -0.22
N CYS A 860 -17.20 -22.03 -0.25
CA CYS A 860 -17.32 -23.12 -1.22
C CYS A 860 -18.67 -23.84 -1.09
N TYR A 861 -19.11 -24.11 0.14
CA TYR A 861 -20.41 -24.71 0.44
C TYR A 861 -21.56 -23.82 -0.03
N MET A 862 -21.58 -22.54 0.37
CA MET A 862 -22.62 -21.58 -0.04
C MET A 862 -22.72 -21.45 -1.56
N THR A 863 -21.59 -21.30 -2.26
CA THR A 863 -21.59 -21.18 -3.72
C THR A 863 -22.03 -22.47 -4.41
N CYS A 864 -21.66 -23.64 -3.89
CA CYS A 864 -22.14 -24.90 -4.46
C CYS A 864 -23.64 -25.12 -4.22
N ASN A 865 -24.18 -24.61 -3.10
CA ASN A 865 -25.60 -24.71 -2.81
C ASN A 865 -26.45 -23.79 -3.67
N ASP A 866 -26.13 -22.51 -3.70
CA ASP A 866 -27.04 -21.51 -4.30
C ASP A 866 -26.67 -21.18 -5.76
N SER A 867 -25.54 -21.70 -6.25
CA SER A 867 -25.06 -21.48 -7.61
C SER A 867 -24.44 -22.73 -8.25
N GLY A 868 -24.69 -23.90 -7.68
CA GLY A 868 -24.09 -25.15 -8.13
C GLY A 868 -25.03 -26.35 -7.98
N TYR A 869 -24.50 -27.42 -7.38
CA TYR A 869 -25.09 -28.76 -7.39
C TYR A 869 -25.27 -29.36 -6.00
N GLN A 870 -25.22 -28.54 -4.94
CA GLN A 870 -25.36 -28.95 -3.54
C GLN A 870 -24.42 -30.11 -3.18
N ALA A 871 -23.23 -30.12 -3.79
CA ALA A 871 -22.30 -31.25 -3.79
C ALA A 871 -21.24 -31.15 -2.69
N ILE A 872 -21.36 -30.20 -1.77
CA ILE A 872 -20.44 -30.01 -0.64
C ILE A 872 -21.24 -30.16 0.65
N LYS A 873 -20.75 -31.00 1.56
CA LYS A 873 -21.22 -31.07 2.95
C LYS A 873 -20.38 -30.13 3.80
N PHE A 874 -20.99 -29.42 4.72
CA PHE A 874 -20.30 -28.54 5.65
C PHE A 874 -20.57 -29.02 7.07
N ASP A 875 -19.52 -29.46 7.75
CA ASP A 875 -19.65 -30.05 9.09
C ASP A 875 -20.04 -28.98 10.13
N PRO A 876 -21.07 -29.21 10.95
CA PRO A 876 -21.60 -28.19 11.86
C PRO A 876 -20.68 -27.89 13.07
N GLU A 877 -19.75 -28.77 13.40
CA GLU A 877 -18.89 -28.63 14.59
C GLU A 877 -17.47 -28.16 14.22
N THR A 878 -16.90 -28.77 13.19
CA THR A 878 -15.54 -28.48 12.71
C THR A 878 -15.54 -27.40 11.63
N HIS A 879 -16.69 -27.12 11.00
CA HIS A 879 -16.81 -26.21 9.86
C HIS A 879 -15.85 -26.58 8.71
N ILE A 880 -15.55 -27.87 8.55
CA ILE A 880 -14.73 -28.37 7.45
C ILE A 880 -15.65 -28.78 6.29
N PRO A 881 -15.45 -28.22 5.08
CA PRO A 881 -16.21 -28.60 3.90
C PRO A 881 -15.68 -29.90 3.30
N LYS A 882 -16.57 -30.80 2.89
CA LYS A 882 -16.26 -32.06 2.20
C LYS A 882 -17.01 -32.15 0.87
N VAL A 883 -16.27 -32.29 -0.23
CA VAL A 883 -16.84 -32.51 -1.56
C VAL A 883 -17.36 -33.95 -1.66
N THR A 884 -18.52 -34.11 -2.30
CA THR A 884 -19.18 -35.40 -2.53
C THR A 884 -19.07 -35.81 -4.00
N ASP A 885 -19.33 -37.08 -4.31
CA ASP A 885 -19.30 -37.63 -5.68
C ASP A 885 -20.32 -36.99 -6.64
N SER A 886 -21.28 -36.24 -6.09
CA SER A 886 -22.21 -35.39 -6.84
C SER A 886 -21.56 -34.16 -7.47
N CYS A 887 -20.27 -33.91 -7.22
CA CYS A 887 -19.50 -32.84 -7.83
C CYS A 887 -19.47 -33.00 -9.35
N THR A 888 -19.63 -31.89 -10.06
CA THR A 888 -19.62 -31.83 -11.53
C THR A 888 -18.38 -31.18 -12.11
N GLY A 889 -17.43 -30.76 -11.27
CA GLY A 889 -16.22 -30.08 -11.74
C GLY A 889 -16.42 -28.63 -12.20
N CYS A 890 -17.54 -27.97 -11.88
CA CYS A 890 -17.83 -26.62 -12.37
C CYS A 890 -16.86 -25.51 -11.91
N THR A 891 -15.96 -25.81 -10.96
CA THR A 891 -14.86 -24.93 -10.51
C THR A 891 -15.28 -23.65 -9.74
N LEU A 892 -16.58 -23.39 -9.55
CA LEU A 892 -17.04 -22.21 -8.80
C LEU A 892 -16.53 -22.18 -7.35
N CYS A 893 -16.49 -23.33 -6.66
CA CYS A 893 -16.00 -23.40 -5.29
C CYS A 893 -14.53 -22.98 -5.15
N LEU A 894 -13.67 -23.41 -6.08
CA LEU A 894 -12.27 -22.98 -6.18
C LEU A 894 -12.20 -21.47 -6.43
N SER A 895 -13.01 -20.97 -7.38
CA SER A 895 -12.99 -19.57 -7.82
C SER A 895 -13.36 -18.55 -6.73
N VAL A 896 -14.08 -18.98 -5.68
CA VAL A 896 -14.49 -18.12 -4.55
C VAL A 896 -13.70 -18.38 -3.26
N CYS A 897 -12.81 -19.37 -3.26
CA CYS A 897 -12.02 -19.73 -2.09
C CYS A 897 -11.03 -18.60 -1.77
N PRO A 898 -10.98 -18.10 -0.52
CA PRO A 898 -10.07 -17.01 -0.17
C PRO A 898 -8.61 -17.46 0.00
N ILE A 899 -8.37 -18.78 0.02
CA ILE A 899 -7.03 -19.37 0.19
C ILE A 899 -6.62 -19.98 -1.15
N ILE A 900 -5.58 -19.40 -1.76
CA ILE A 900 -4.98 -19.87 -3.01
C ILE A 900 -4.60 -21.36 -2.84
N ASP A 901 -4.96 -22.18 -3.83
CA ASP A 901 -4.70 -23.61 -3.91
C ASP A 901 -5.23 -24.50 -2.77
N CYS A 902 -6.02 -23.94 -1.85
CA CYS A 902 -6.75 -24.74 -0.85
C CYS A 902 -7.75 -25.70 -1.52
N ILE A 903 -8.32 -25.29 -2.65
CA ILE A 903 -9.15 -26.16 -3.49
C ILE A 903 -8.43 -26.37 -4.82
N LYS A 904 -8.28 -27.63 -5.23
CA LYS A 904 -7.69 -28.02 -6.52
C LYS A 904 -8.71 -28.78 -7.36
N MET A 905 -8.61 -28.69 -8.67
CA MET A 905 -9.37 -29.53 -9.59
C MET A 905 -8.53 -30.76 -9.93
N VAL A 906 -9.04 -31.95 -9.64
CA VAL A 906 -8.37 -33.23 -9.89
C VAL A 906 -9.18 -34.06 -10.87
N THR A 907 -8.51 -34.92 -11.64
CA THR A 907 -9.20 -35.82 -12.57
C THR A 907 -10.23 -36.67 -11.83
N ARG A 908 -11.47 -36.69 -12.34
CA ARG A 908 -12.56 -37.47 -11.77
C ARG A 908 -12.24 -38.96 -11.90
N LYS A 909 -12.34 -39.70 -10.80
CA LYS A 909 -12.06 -41.16 -10.79
C LYS A 909 -13.27 -42.01 -11.16
N THR A 910 -14.47 -41.45 -11.04
CA THR A 910 -15.73 -42.12 -11.37
C THR A 910 -16.26 -41.65 -12.72
N PRO A 911 -17.01 -42.48 -13.47
CA PRO A 911 -17.67 -42.02 -14.70
C PRO A 911 -18.51 -40.77 -14.44
N TYR A 912 -18.47 -39.82 -15.36
CA TYR A 912 -19.32 -38.64 -15.30
C TYR A 912 -20.64 -38.90 -16.02
N GLU A 913 -21.74 -38.81 -15.25
CA GLU A 913 -23.09 -38.87 -15.79
C GLU A 913 -23.75 -37.49 -15.60
N PRO A 914 -24.05 -36.76 -16.69
CA PRO A 914 -24.72 -35.48 -16.59
C PRO A 914 -26.10 -35.63 -15.94
N LYS A 915 -26.36 -34.85 -14.89
CA LYS A 915 -27.67 -34.83 -14.22
C LYS A 915 -28.72 -34.21 -15.13
N ARG A 916 -29.59 -35.02 -15.73
CA ARG A 916 -30.64 -34.58 -16.67
C ARG A 916 -31.95 -34.15 -16.00
N GLY A 917 -32.09 -34.37 -14.69
CA GLY A 917 -33.31 -34.09 -13.92
C GLY A 917 -34.42 -35.11 -14.15
N LEU A 918 -34.71 -35.46 -15.41
CA LEU A 918 -35.61 -36.53 -15.82
C LEU A 918 -34.89 -37.56 -16.69
N PRO A 919 -35.37 -38.82 -16.74
CA PRO A 919 -34.86 -39.80 -17.69
C PRO A 919 -35.02 -39.30 -19.12
N VAL A 920 -33.98 -39.48 -19.94
CA VAL A 920 -34.07 -39.22 -21.38
C VAL A 920 -34.80 -40.41 -22.00
N SER A 921 -36.10 -40.27 -22.28
CA SER A 921 -36.82 -41.26 -23.09
C SER A 921 -36.15 -41.35 -24.45
N PRO A 922 -35.93 -42.56 -25.01
CA PRO A 922 -35.51 -42.68 -26.39
C PRO A 922 -36.58 -42.01 -27.25
N VAL A 923 -36.17 -41.02 -28.05
CA VAL A 923 -37.03 -40.44 -29.08
C VAL A 923 -37.37 -41.58 -30.05
N CYS A 924 -38.65 -41.96 -30.15
CA CYS A 924 -39.14 -42.88 -31.18
C CYS A 924 -38.91 -42.33 -32.58
#